data_AF-A0AAQ1F2L1-F1
#
_entry.id   AF-A0AAQ1F2L1-F1
#
_cell.length_a   1.000
_cell.length_b   1.000
_cell.length_c   1.000
_cell.angle_alpha   90.00
_cell.angle_beta   90.00
_cell.angle_gamma   90.00
#
_symmetry.space_group_name_H-M   'P 1'
#
loop_
_entity.id
_entity.type
_entity.pdbx_description
1 polymer ?
#
loop_
_entity_poly.entity_id
_entity_poly.type
_entity_poly.pdbx_seq_one_letter_code
_entity_poly.pdbx_strand_id
1 'polypeptide(L)'
;MPSETSPKSLDVLRVEAEEMSRILHSEPRQWGPFYASYADAMVALGWHDRALRELEAAAVSLEQVERGSPIHITALYRKAVIEHGLGDRLSLVETLKRLLLADPSALPLVRPLLSDALANRLERELDASSAGAARCASALAALLRGARESLVECDPLSVVEAVSSYVFMKIEELSPAQVNYLTGRGIHEEFLTKVFANRAGLTNFVSPPTNGTPWRSDPGVSPRIRDVLDAIQDGAKSTISPWSAQAVRSRKMLGSEVFLFREEHDPFIVAQWTETDRVTADTFWILPSISTVLYYGESNIRDLDARNRISMLYVDLLGDQQKTLLYLSIDATEVIVAQHPIPHIGHYVWNGVSGWDAFFKYCPRDRRPDAIAYSGNLRMMGDVTEIYPEFCSQIREIVVCDDEAQLAALPRARNAIVLTLKDDFVTEGLARRMLSWAGDNVSEEFQAEIADFRSRCYPVILVNVRLDNRAWIEQAEGFAELFKALRLVHPAIGFIIDGINSGVTQGWTHADMSVDRERQLARSLINSTDDVMIYDSIGCTVAESLVIAEMADGFIGHVGAGMAKYRWVANLPGVAFSNETFSTPGHRDGQLYDSYREGARKAIHVPQSAVRDDRSPGAPVGTKANFSMNWQSVYEAALELIRTLRS
;
A
#
# COMPACT_ATOMS: atom_id res chain seq x y z
N MET A 1 -17.12 -4.04 9.00
CA MET A 1 -17.86 -5.19 9.60
C MET A 1 -19.35 -5.00 9.41
N PRO A 2 -20.14 -6.05 9.08
CA PRO A 2 -21.59 -5.97 9.21
C PRO A 2 -21.90 -5.78 10.69
N SER A 3 -22.74 -4.80 11.01
CA SER A 3 -23.26 -4.57 12.36
C SER A 3 -23.77 -5.88 12.96
N GLU A 4 -23.50 -6.13 14.25
CA GLU A 4 -24.23 -7.11 15.07
C GLU A 4 -25.71 -6.69 15.22
N THR A 5 -26.45 -6.74 14.12
CA THR A 5 -27.90 -6.87 14.14
C THR A 5 -28.19 -8.33 14.41
N SER A 6 -29.05 -8.63 15.39
CA SER A 6 -29.61 -9.97 15.55
C SER A 6 -30.00 -10.52 14.17
N PRO A 7 -29.71 -11.79 13.83
CA PRO A 7 -30.04 -12.32 12.51
C PRO A 7 -31.49 -12.00 12.19
N LYS A 8 -31.70 -11.17 11.15
CA LYS A 8 -33.06 -10.81 10.71
C LYS A 8 -33.83 -12.11 10.49
N SER A 9 -35.09 -12.16 10.92
CA SER A 9 -35.90 -13.34 10.62
C SER A 9 -35.98 -13.52 9.10
N LEU A 10 -35.96 -14.78 8.64
CA LEU A 10 -36.02 -15.09 7.21
C LEU A 10 -37.25 -14.47 6.53
N ASP A 11 -38.34 -14.26 7.27
CA ASP A 11 -39.55 -13.61 6.76
C ASP A 11 -39.34 -12.12 6.46
N VAL A 12 -38.62 -11.39 7.33
CA VAL A 12 -38.26 -9.98 7.08
C VAL A 12 -37.33 -9.88 5.88
N LEU A 13 -36.33 -10.76 5.80
CA LEU A 13 -35.40 -10.78 4.67
C LEU A 13 -36.11 -11.11 3.35
N ARG A 14 -37.11 -12.00 3.38
CA ARG A 14 -37.94 -12.35 2.21
C ARG A 14 -38.71 -11.14 1.69
N VAL A 15 -39.39 -10.41 2.58
CA VAL A 15 -40.14 -9.19 2.20
C VAL A 15 -39.21 -8.13 1.62
N GLU A 16 -38.04 -7.91 2.24
CA GLU A 16 -37.03 -6.98 1.73
C GLU A 16 -36.51 -7.40 0.34
N ALA A 17 -36.22 -8.69 0.12
CA ALA A 17 -35.76 -9.19 -1.16
C ALA A 17 -36.82 -9.08 -2.27
N GLU A 18 -38.10 -9.33 -1.95
CA GLU A 18 -39.21 -9.13 -2.90
C GLU A 18 -39.40 -7.66 -3.26
N GLU A 19 -39.25 -6.75 -2.29
CA GLU A 19 -39.29 -5.31 -2.52
C GLU A 19 -38.14 -4.85 -3.43
N MET A 20 -36.90 -5.23 -3.09
CA MET A 20 -35.72 -4.90 -3.89
C MET A 20 -35.82 -5.49 -5.30
N SER A 21 -36.34 -6.71 -5.45
CA SER A 21 -36.59 -7.31 -6.77
C SER A 21 -37.56 -6.47 -7.59
N ARG A 22 -38.67 -6.00 -7.01
CA ARG A 22 -39.64 -5.15 -7.71
C ARG A 22 -39.01 -3.82 -8.16
N ILE A 23 -38.25 -3.19 -7.26
CA ILE A 23 -37.52 -1.93 -7.54
C ILE A 23 -36.54 -2.15 -8.69
N LEU A 24 -35.72 -3.21 -8.64
CA LEU A 24 -34.71 -3.52 -9.65
C LEU A 24 -35.31 -3.68 -11.06
N HIS A 25 -36.50 -4.28 -11.17
CA HIS A 25 -37.20 -4.42 -12.45
C HIS A 25 -37.77 -3.10 -12.97
N SER A 26 -38.32 -2.26 -12.10
CA SER A 26 -38.93 -0.98 -12.51
C SER A 26 -37.91 0.13 -12.76
N GLU A 27 -36.80 0.09 -12.03
CA GLU A 27 -35.78 1.14 -12.02
C GLU A 27 -34.40 0.52 -11.78
N PRO A 28 -33.72 0.03 -12.83
CA PRO A 28 -32.39 -0.57 -12.71
C PRO A 28 -31.29 0.47 -12.37
N ARG A 29 -31.57 1.77 -12.39
CA ARG A 29 -30.60 2.81 -12.02
C ARG A 29 -30.49 3.02 -10.52
N GLN A 30 -30.26 1.93 -9.77
CA GLN A 30 -30.06 1.99 -8.33
C GLN A 30 -28.57 2.21 -7.99
N TRP A 31 -28.27 2.67 -6.79
CA TRP A 31 -26.88 2.86 -6.35
C TRP A 31 -26.16 1.52 -6.12
N GLY A 32 -24.83 1.48 -6.22
CA GLY A 32 -24.03 0.25 -6.05
C GLY A 32 -24.34 -0.55 -4.77
N PRO A 33 -24.46 0.09 -3.58
CA PRO A 33 -24.88 -0.62 -2.37
C PRO A 33 -26.25 -1.32 -2.45
N PHE A 34 -27.19 -0.84 -3.27
CA PHE A 34 -28.47 -1.53 -3.49
C PHE A 34 -28.25 -2.92 -4.10
N TYR A 35 -27.42 -3.01 -5.15
CA TYR A 35 -27.06 -4.27 -5.79
C TYR A 35 -26.36 -5.24 -4.84
N ALA A 36 -25.52 -4.71 -3.94
CA ALA A 36 -24.87 -5.50 -2.90
C ALA A 36 -25.90 -6.08 -1.92
N SER A 37 -26.75 -5.22 -1.34
CA SER A 37 -27.79 -5.65 -0.40
C SER A 37 -28.79 -6.62 -1.04
N TYR A 38 -29.16 -6.38 -2.30
CA TYR A 38 -30.00 -7.29 -3.06
C TYR A 38 -29.33 -8.66 -3.23
N ALA A 39 -28.10 -8.72 -3.75
CA ALA A 39 -27.39 -9.98 -3.95
C ALA A 39 -27.21 -10.76 -2.64
N ASP A 40 -26.79 -10.08 -1.57
CA ASP A 40 -26.58 -10.70 -0.26
C ASP A 40 -27.90 -11.26 0.31
N ALA A 41 -29.01 -10.54 0.18
CA ALA A 41 -30.33 -11.01 0.60
C ALA A 41 -30.81 -12.22 -0.22
N MET A 42 -30.61 -12.21 -1.53
CA MET A 42 -31.00 -13.30 -2.41
C MET A 42 -30.19 -14.58 -2.14
N VAL A 43 -28.87 -14.46 -1.91
CA VAL A 43 -28.00 -15.59 -1.53
C VAL A 43 -28.41 -16.17 -0.19
N ALA A 44 -28.69 -15.33 0.81
CA ALA A 44 -29.15 -15.78 2.12
C ALA A 44 -30.51 -16.52 2.08
N LEU A 45 -31.37 -16.19 1.11
CA LEU A 45 -32.63 -16.90 0.85
C LEU A 45 -32.48 -18.15 -0.04
N GLY A 46 -31.29 -18.41 -0.59
CA GLY A 46 -31.03 -19.49 -1.54
C GLY A 46 -31.60 -19.23 -2.95
N TRP A 47 -31.96 -17.98 -3.28
CA TRP A 47 -32.62 -17.59 -4.53
C TRP A 47 -31.63 -17.27 -5.67
N HIS A 48 -30.59 -18.08 -5.82
CA HIS A 48 -29.46 -17.80 -6.71
C HIS A 48 -29.87 -17.62 -8.18
N ASP A 49 -30.64 -18.55 -8.76
CA ASP A 49 -31.07 -18.47 -10.18
C ASP A 49 -31.88 -17.22 -10.48
N ARG A 50 -32.70 -16.79 -9.51
CA ARG A 50 -33.50 -15.57 -9.64
C ARG A 50 -32.60 -14.34 -9.61
N ALA A 51 -31.67 -14.28 -8.66
CA ALA A 51 -30.70 -13.20 -8.57
C ALA A 51 -29.88 -13.07 -9.86
N LEU A 52 -29.39 -14.18 -10.42
CA LEU A 52 -28.62 -14.17 -11.66
C LEU A 52 -29.40 -13.61 -12.84
N ARG A 53 -30.66 -14.02 -13.03
CA ARG A 53 -31.51 -13.49 -14.11
C ARG A 53 -31.81 -12.00 -13.95
N GLU A 54 -32.10 -11.56 -12.73
CA GLU A 54 -32.46 -10.17 -12.46
C GLU A 54 -31.24 -9.23 -12.54
N LEU A 55 -30.08 -9.66 -12.03
CA LEU A 55 -28.81 -8.94 -12.19
C LEU A 55 -28.38 -8.88 -13.67
N GLU A 56 -28.56 -9.96 -14.43
CA GLU A 56 -28.30 -9.97 -15.87
C GLU A 56 -29.20 -9.01 -16.63
N ALA A 57 -30.52 -9.02 -16.36
CA ALA A 57 -31.46 -8.11 -16.98
C ALA A 57 -31.13 -6.64 -16.65
N ALA A 58 -30.77 -6.35 -15.39
CA ALA A 58 -30.35 -5.03 -14.97
C ALA A 58 -29.04 -4.61 -15.66
N ALA A 59 -28.04 -5.50 -15.73
CA ALA A 59 -26.77 -5.23 -16.40
C ALA A 59 -26.98 -4.94 -17.89
N VAL A 60 -27.77 -5.74 -18.62
CA VAL A 60 -28.12 -5.49 -20.03
C VAL A 60 -28.83 -4.15 -20.20
N SER A 61 -29.74 -3.79 -19.30
CA SER A 61 -30.42 -2.49 -19.33
C SER A 61 -29.45 -1.33 -19.13
N LEU A 62 -28.51 -1.45 -18.18
CA LEU A 62 -27.51 -0.41 -17.88
C LEU A 62 -26.46 -0.30 -18.99
N GLU A 63 -26.08 -1.43 -19.60
CA GLU A 63 -25.12 -1.47 -20.71
C GLU A 63 -25.58 -0.64 -21.90
N GLN A 64 -26.90 -0.54 -22.15
CA GLN A 64 -27.46 0.25 -23.24
C GLN A 64 -27.45 1.76 -22.98
N VAL A 65 -27.44 2.20 -21.72
CA VAL A 65 -27.66 3.62 -21.39
C VAL A 65 -26.48 4.28 -20.67
N GLU A 66 -25.68 3.49 -19.96
CA GLU A 66 -24.55 3.97 -19.14
C GLU A 66 -23.47 2.89 -18.99
N ARG A 67 -23.05 2.28 -20.11
CA ARG A 67 -21.98 1.28 -20.13
C ARG A 67 -20.74 1.78 -19.39
N GLY A 68 -20.30 0.97 -18.43
CA GLY A 68 -19.10 1.25 -17.62
C GLY A 68 -19.35 2.15 -16.41
N SER A 69 -20.59 2.59 -16.15
CA SER A 69 -20.90 3.32 -14.93
C SER A 69 -20.68 2.45 -13.69
N PRO A 70 -20.40 3.06 -12.51
CA PRO A 70 -20.21 2.30 -11.26
C PRO A 70 -21.39 1.35 -10.93
N ILE A 71 -22.61 1.72 -11.34
CA ILE A 71 -23.81 0.92 -11.16
C ILE A 71 -23.77 -0.32 -12.07
N HIS A 72 -23.46 -0.12 -13.36
CA HIS A 72 -23.29 -1.21 -14.32
C HIS A 72 -22.21 -2.21 -13.86
N ILE A 73 -21.06 -1.71 -13.41
CA ILE A 73 -19.96 -2.55 -12.91
C ILE A 73 -20.36 -3.30 -11.64
N THR A 74 -21.10 -2.66 -10.73
CA THR A 74 -21.56 -3.34 -9.51
C THR A 74 -22.56 -4.46 -9.81
N ALA A 75 -23.48 -4.26 -10.77
CA ALA A 75 -24.42 -5.30 -11.20
C ALA A 75 -23.70 -6.54 -11.75
N LEU A 76 -22.75 -6.33 -12.67
CA LEU A 76 -21.92 -7.41 -13.23
C LEU A 76 -21.05 -8.08 -12.16
N TYR A 77 -20.45 -7.30 -11.26
CA TYR A 77 -19.61 -7.85 -10.20
C TYR A 77 -20.42 -8.74 -9.25
N ARG A 78 -21.61 -8.30 -8.83
CA ARG A 78 -22.47 -9.10 -7.95
C ARG A 78 -22.97 -10.37 -8.63
N LYS A 79 -23.26 -10.31 -9.93
CA LYS A 79 -23.54 -11.50 -10.74
C LYS A 79 -22.36 -12.48 -10.72
N ALA A 80 -21.14 -12.00 -10.99
CA ALA A 80 -19.93 -12.82 -10.97
C ALA A 80 -19.66 -13.45 -9.60
N VAL A 81 -19.89 -12.74 -8.50
CA VAL A 81 -19.75 -13.30 -7.13
C VAL A 81 -20.69 -14.48 -6.91
N ILE A 82 -21.94 -14.39 -7.38
CA ILE A 82 -22.92 -15.49 -7.26
C ILE A 82 -22.53 -16.67 -8.16
N GLU A 83 -22.15 -16.44 -9.41
CA GLU A 83 -21.69 -17.49 -10.34
C GLU A 83 -20.49 -18.25 -9.78
N HIS A 84 -19.53 -17.52 -9.19
CA HIS A 84 -18.40 -18.10 -8.48
C HIS A 84 -18.84 -18.95 -7.28
N GLY A 85 -19.77 -18.45 -6.44
CA GLY A 85 -20.31 -19.19 -5.30
C GLY A 85 -21.03 -20.48 -5.68
N LEU A 86 -21.66 -20.52 -6.86
CA LEU A 86 -22.31 -21.72 -7.42
C LEU A 86 -21.35 -22.66 -8.14
N GLY A 87 -20.12 -22.23 -8.43
CA GLY A 87 -19.18 -22.96 -9.27
C GLY A 87 -19.53 -22.95 -10.77
N ASP A 88 -20.40 -22.04 -11.23
CA ASP A 88 -20.73 -21.88 -12.66
C ASP A 88 -19.63 -21.06 -13.37
N ARG A 89 -18.53 -21.75 -13.68
CA ARG A 89 -17.33 -21.11 -14.22
C ARG A 89 -17.50 -20.54 -15.62
N LEU A 90 -18.35 -21.15 -16.46
CA LEU A 90 -18.52 -20.68 -17.84
C LEU A 90 -19.22 -19.31 -17.83
N SER A 91 -20.33 -19.21 -17.10
CA SER A 91 -21.06 -17.95 -16.93
C SER A 91 -20.20 -16.92 -16.21
N LEU A 92 -19.43 -17.35 -15.19
CA LEU A 92 -18.47 -16.48 -14.49
C LEU A 92 -17.49 -15.84 -15.47
N VAL A 93 -16.81 -16.62 -16.31
CA VAL A 93 -15.83 -16.11 -17.27
C VAL A 93 -16.47 -15.11 -18.24
N GLU A 94 -17.69 -15.37 -18.72
CA GLU A 94 -18.39 -14.46 -19.62
C GLU A 94 -18.79 -13.15 -18.93
N THR A 95 -19.29 -13.22 -17.69
CA THR A 95 -19.60 -12.04 -16.88
C THR A 95 -18.34 -11.21 -16.60
N LEU A 96 -17.24 -11.87 -16.25
CA LEU A 96 -15.95 -11.20 -16.01
C LEU A 96 -15.42 -10.53 -17.28
N LYS A 97 -15.55 -11.18 -18.44
CA LYS A 97 -15.23 -10.57 -19.75
C LYS A 97 -16.04 -9.31 -19.99
N ARG A 98 -17.37 -9.37 -19.84
CA ARG A 98 -18.25 -8.21 -20.03
C ARG A 98 -17.91 -7.08 -19.07
N LEU A 99 -17.62 -7.41 -17.82
CA LEU A 99 -17.20 -6.46 -16.81
C LEU A 99 -15.88 -5.77 -17.19
N LEU A 100 -14.86 -6.53 -17.57
CA LEU A 100 -13.56 -5.98 -17.96
C LEU A 100 -13.59 -5.21 -19.28
N LEU A 101 -14.48 -5.58 -20.20
CA LEU A 101 -14.75 -4.83 -21.43
C LEU A 101 -15.52 -3.53 -21.17
N ALA A 102 -16.36 -3.50 -20.13
CA ALA A 102 -17.10 -2.30 -19.74
C ALA A 102 -16.24 -1.33 -18.92
N ASP A 103 -15.38 -1.86 -18.04
CA ASP A 103 -14.44 -1.10 -17.24
C ASP A 103 -13.18 -1.94 -16.95
N PRO A 104 -12.09 -1.76 -17.71
CA PRO A 104 -10.81 -2.42 -17.43
C PRO A 104 -10.25 -2.08 -16.04
N SER A 105 -10.62 -0.94 -15.46
CA SER A 105 -10.15 -0.53 -14.13
C SER A 105 -10.76 -1.38 -13.00
N ALA A 106 -11.81 -2.14 -13.27
CA ALA A 106 -12.42 -3.08 -12.33
C ALA A 106 -11.64 -4.40 -12.21
N LEU A 107 -10.55 -4.61 -12.98
CA LEU A 107 -9.70 -5.80 -12.89
C LEU A 107 -9.21 -6.12 -11.46
N PRO A 108 -8.78 -5.17 -10.62
CA PRO A 108 -8.45 -5.43 -9.21
C PRO A 108 -9.61 -6.03 -8.42
N LEU A 109 -10.85 -5.58 -8.66
CA LEU A 109 -12.06 -6.03 -7.98
C LEU A 109 -12.41 -7.47 -8.36
N VAL A 110 -12.38 -7.81 -9.65
CA VAL A 110 -12.75 -9.16 -10.14
C VAL A 110 -11.63 -10.19 -10.06
N ARG A 111 -10.41 -9.75 -9.74
CA ARG A 111 -9.19 -10.54 -9.70
C ARG A 111 -9.31 -11.88 -8.94
N PRO A 112 -9.91 -11.96 -7.73
CA PRO A 112 -10.02 -13.24 -7.03
C PRO A 112 -10.91 -14.24 -7.78
N LEU A 113 -12.00 -13.75 -8.36
CA LEU A 113 -12.96 -14.55 -9.13
C LEU A 113 -12.32 -15.06 -10.43
N LEU A 114 -11.58 -14.20 -11.11
CA LEU A 114 -10.87 -14.54 -12.34
C LEU A 114 -9.77 -15.58 -12.08
N SER A 115 -9.01 -15.44 -11.00
CA SER A 115 -7.98 -16.40 -10.63
C SER A 115 -8.56 -17.79 -10.35
N ASP A 116 -9.67 -17.89 -9.61
CA ASP A 116 -10.31 -19.18 -9.33
C ASP A 116 -10.92 -19.81 -10.59
N ALA A 117 -11.53 -18.98 -11.44
CA ALA A 117 -12.06 -19.41 -12.73
C ALA A 117 -10.97 -20.01 -13.63
N LEU A 118 -9.76 -19.45 -13.61
CA LEU A 118 -8.63 -19.89 -14.42
C LEU A 118 -7.83 -21.05 -13.79
N ALA A 119 -7.72 -21.13 -12.46
CA ALA A 119 -6.90 -22.13 -11.77
C ALA A 119 -7.36 -23.58 -11.98
N ASN A 120 -8.61 -23.80 -12.39
CA ASN A 120 -9.23 -25.13 -12.49
C ASN A 120 -9.58 -25.56 -13.93
N ARG A 121 -8.98 -24.93 -14.95
CA ARG A 121 -9.17 -25.31 -16.35
C ARG A 121 -8.35 -26.57 -16.70
N LEU A 122 -8.90 -27.75 -16.38
CA LEU A 122 -8.41 -29.04 -16.86
C LEU A 122 -9.06 -29.39 -18.24
N GLU A 123 -8.20 -29.45 -19.25
CA GLU A 123 -8.18 -30.39 -20.39
C GLU A 123 -9.13 -30.30 -21.60
N ARG A 124 -10.21 -29.50 -21.66
CA ARG A 124 -11.12 -29.58 -22.85
C ARG A 124 -11.39 -28.32 -23.68
N GLU A 125 -10.96 -27.13 -23.26
CA GLU A 125 -11.11 -25.88 -24.04
C GLU A 125 -9.78 -25.32 -24.58
N LEU A 126 -8.73 -26.16 -24.62
CA LEU A 126 -7.35 -25.76 -24.92
C LEU A 126 -7.14 -25.19 -26.34
N ASP A 127 -7.94 -25.54 -27.35
CA ASP A 127 -7.57 -25.22 -28.74
C ASP A 127 -7.95 -23.80 -29.19
N ALA A 128 -9.11 -23.26 -28.79
CA ALA A 128 -9.55 -21.91 -29.21
C ALA A 128 -8.98 -20.79 -28.30
N SER A 129 -8.85 -21.07 -27.00
CA SER A 129 -8.28 -20.16 -25.98
C SER A 129 -6.76 -20.04 -26.13
N SER A 130 -6.04 -21.14 -26.44
CA SER A 130 -4.59 -21.06 -26.71
C SER A 130 -4.27 -20.22 -27.96
N ALA A 131 -5.13 -20.24 -28.98
CA ALA A 131 -4.96 -19.40 -30.17
C ALA A 131 -5.13 -17.90 -29.84
N GLY A 132 -6.11 -17.54 -28.99
CA GLY A 132 -6.30 -16.16 -28.51
C GLY A 132 -5.11 -15.66 -27.70
N ALA A 133 -4.68 -16.45 -26.72
CA ALA A 133 -3.52 -16.15 -25.90
C ALA A 133 -2.22 -16.03 -26.73
N ALA A 134 -1.98 -16.95 -27.66
CA ALA A 134 -0.82 -16.92 -28.55
C ALA A 134 -0.82 -15.68 -29.46
N ARG A 135 -2.00 -15.29 -29.99
CA ARG A 135 -2.15 -14.04 -30.74
C ARG A 135 -1.83 -12.82 -29.88
N CYS A 136 -2.35 -12.76 -28.66
CA CYS A 136 -2.08 -11.65 -27.73
C CYS A 136 -0.59 -11.55 -27.38
N ALA A 137 0.07 -12.69 -27.12
CA ALA A 137 1.51 -12.74 -26.86
C ALA A 137 2.34 -12.25 -28.06
N SER A 138 1.96 -12.68 -29.27
CA SER A 138 2.61 -12.24 -30.52
C SER A 138 2.42 -10.75 -30.78
N ALA A 139 1.18 -10.25 -30.63
CA ALA A 139 0.84 -8.84 -30.77
C ALA A 139 1.61 -7.97 -29.78
N LEU A 140 1.69 -8.38 -28.51
CA LEU A 140 2.48 -7.70 -27.49
C LEU A 140 3.97 -7.65 -27.85
N ALA A 141 4.57 -8.78 -28.23
CA ALA A 141 5.99 -8.82 -28.57
C ALA A 141 6.31 -7.88 -29.75
N ALA A 142 5.43 -7.83 -30.76
CA ALA A 142 5.56 -6.91 -31.88
C ALA A 142 5.34 -5.44 -31.48
N LEU A 143 4.35 -5.15 -30.63
CA LEU A 143 4.09 -3.83 -30.06
C LEU A 143 5.30 -3.29 -29.28
N LEU A 144 5.90 -4.12 -28.43
CA LEU A 144 7.08 -3.75 -27.64
C LEU A 144 8.32 -3.50 -28.53
N ARG A 145 8.44 -4.19 -29.67
CA ARG A 145 9.44 -3.89 -30.71
C ARG A 145 9.13 -2.62 -31.52
N GLY A 146 7.93 -2.05 -31.39
CA GLY A 146 7.48 -0.92 -32.20
C GLY A 146 7.06 -1.29 -33.63
N ALA A 147 6.77 -2.57 -33.88
CA ALA A 147 6.31 -3.03 -35.19
C ALA A 147 4.84 -2.64 -35.42
N ARG A 148 4.53 -2.08 -36.60
CA ARG A 148 3.18 -1.63 -36.98
C ARG A 148 2.32 -2.73 -37.60
N GLU A 149 2.92 -3.84 -38.00
CA GLU A 149 2.31 -4.86 -38.86
C GLU A 149 1.39 -5.84 -38.12
N SER A 150 1.19 -5.66 -36.81
CA SER A 150 0.59 -6.67 -35.92
C SER A 150 -0.56 -6.13 -35.07
N LEU A 151 -1.31 -5.14 -35.54
CA LEU A 151 -2.51 -4.69 -34.84
C LEU A 151 -3.55 -5.82 -34.86
N VAL A 152 -3.80 -6.41 -33.69
CA VAL A 152 -4.73 -7.54 -33.54
C VAL A 152 -5.70 -7.22 -32.40
N GLU A 153 -6.98 -7.51 -32.57
CA GLU A 153 -7.93 -7.38 -31.46
C GLU A 153 -7.60 -8.40 -30.37
N CYS A 154 -7.34 -7.90 -29.15
CA CYS A 154 -6.99 -8.68 -27.98
C CYS A 154 -8.02 -8.41 -26.90
N ASP A 155 -8.88 -9.39 -26.61
CA ASP A 155 -9.78 -9.27 -25.47
C ASP A 155 -9.01 -9.44 -24.14
N PRO A 156 -9.44 -8.78 -23.05
CA PRO A 156 -8.72 -8.84 -21.78
C PRO A 156 -8.50 -10.25 -21.22
N LEU A 157 -9.41 -11.20 -21.48
CA LEU A 157 -9.25 -12.57 -21.00
C LEU A 157 -8.12 -13.29 -21.74
N SER A 158 -8.06 -13.18 -23.06
CA SER A 158 -6.94 -13.74 -23.84
C SER A 158 -5.58 -13.18 -23.41
N VAL A 159 -5.53 -11.92 -22.97
CA VAL A 159 -4.30 -11.33 -22.39
C VAL A 159 -3.94 -11.97 -21.05
N VAL A 160 -4.92 -12.14 -20.15
CA VAL A 160 -4.70 -12.80 -18.85
C VAL A 160 -4.29 -14.26 -19.05
N GLU A 161 -4.88 -14.97 -20.00
CA GLU A 161 -4.48 -16.34 -20.38
C GLU A 161 -3.04 -16.37 -20.92
N ALA A 162 -2.67 -15.40 -21.75
CA ALA A 162 -1.29 -15.27 -22.24
C ALA A 162 -0.30 -15.09 -21.08
N VAL A 163 -0.59 -14.22 -20.10
CA VAL A 163 0.26 -14.04 -18.90
C VAL A 163 0.25 -15.26 -17.99
N SER A 164 -0.85 -16.01 -17.93
CA SER A 164 -0.94 -17.25 -17.17
C SER A 164 0.03 -18.31 -17.67
N SER A 165 0.39 -18.29 -18.96
CA SER A 165 1.42 -19.16 -19.53
C SER A 165 2.86 -18.82 -19.11
N TYR A 166 3.09 -17.66 -18.47
CA TYR A 166 4.43 -17.25 -18.08
C TYR A 166 4.95 -18.12 -16.93
N VAL A 167 6.25 -18.41 -16.96
CA VAL A 167 6.96 -19.07 -15.88
C VAL A 167 7.54 -18.01 -14.96
N PHE A 168 7.15 -18.05 -13.68
CA PHE A 168 7.61 -17.14 -12.65
C PHE A 168 8.72 -17.83 -11.86
N MET A 169 9.89 -17.22 -11.81
CA MET A 169 11.04 -17.76 -11.10
C MET A 169 11.65 -16.72 -10.18
N LYS A 170 11.83 -17.10 -8.92
CA LYS A 170 12.58 -16.30 -7.96
C LYS A 170 14.06 -16.49 -8.21
N ILE A 171 14.78 -15.39 -8.35
CA ILE A 171 16.20 -15.38 -8.67
C ILE A 171 16.95 -16.21 -7.63
N GLU A 172 16.78 -15.95 -6.34
CA GLU A 172 17.50 -16.59 -5.24
C GLU A 172 17.21 -18.09 -5.07
N GLU A 173 16.15 -18.61 -5.70
CA GLU A 173 15.70 -20.00 -5.58
C GLU A 173 15.92 -20.82 -6.88
N LEU A 174 16.65 -20.27 -7.87
CA LEU A 174 16.90 -20.95 -9.14
C LEU A 174 17.73 -22.22 -8.96
N SER A 175 17.16 -23.37 -9.36
CA SER A 175 17.88 -24.65 -9.47
C SER A 175 18.85 -24.65 -10.67
N PRO A 176 19.88 -25.53 -10.68
CA PRO A 176 20.76 -25.70 -11.84
C PRO A 176 20.00 -26.01 -13.15
N ALA A 177 18.89 -26.75 -13.06
CA ALA A 177 18.04 -27.04 -14.22
C ALA A 177 17.33 -25.79 -14.75
N GLN A 178 16.88 -24.90 -13.87
CA GLN A 178 16.29 -23.62 -14.27
C GLN A 178 17.35 -22.68 -14.83
N VAL A 179 18.55 -22.62 -14.27
CA VAL A 179 19.67 -21.84 -14.84
C VAL A 179 19.98 -22.32 -16.26
N ASN A 180 20.12 -23.63 -16.46
CA ASN A 180 20.35 -24.21 -17.81
C ASN A 180 19.18 -23.94 -18.78
N TYR A 181 17.94 -23.95 -18.27
CA TYR A 181 16.77 -23.58 -19.06
C TYR A 181 16.84 -22.12 -19.52
N LEU A 182 17.18 -21.20 -18.62
CA LEU A 182 17.28 -19.77 -18.89
C LEU A 182 18.43 -19.46 -19.87
N THR A 183 19.61 -20.04 -19.66
CA THR A 183 20.76 -19.84 -20.56
C THR A 183 20.52 -20.47 -21.94
N GLY A 184 19.88 -21.64 -21.99
CA GLY A 184 19.44 -22.28 -23.23
C GLY A 184 18.41 -21.46 -24.03
N ARG A 185 17.78 -20.47 -23.39
CA ARG A 185 16.83 -19.51 -23.99
C ARG A 185 17.47 -18.15 -24.29
N GLY A 186 18.79 -18.03 -24.14
CA GLY A 186 19.55 -16.82 -24.51
C GLY A 186 19.78 -15.83 -23.37
N ILE A 187 19.38 -16.14 -22.13
CA ILE A 187 19.76 -15.29 -20.98
C ILE A 187 21.26 -15.46 -20.71
N HIS A 188 21.96 -14.33 -20.55
CA HIS A 188 23.38 -14.32 -20.31
C HIS A 188 23.71 -14.85 -18.90
N GLU A 189 24.68 -15.78 -18.80
CA GLU A 189 25.06 -16.39 -17.51
C GLU A 189 25.57 -15.35 -16.49
N GLU A 190 26.35 -14.37 -16.97
CA GLU A 190 26.84 -13.27 -16.14
C GLU A 190 25.69 -12.37 -15.61
N PHE A 191 24.58 -12.22 -16.36
CA PHE A 191 23.41 -11.50 -15.85
C PHE A 191 22.88 -12.22 -14.62
N LEU A 192 22.65 -13.54 -14.72
CA LEU A 192 22.18 -14.36 -13.61
C LEU A 192 23.13 -14.21 -12.42
N THR A 193 24.44 -14.34 -12.64
CA THR A 193 25.47 -14.16 -11.59
C THR A 193 25.39 -12.79 -10.92
N LYS A 194 25.22 -11.71 -11.68
CA LYS A 194 25.11 -10.35 -11.14
C LYS A 194 23.81 -10.13 -10.36
N VAL A 195 22.68 -10.63 -10.85
CA VAL A 195 21.42 -10.51 -10.10
C VAL A 195 21.39 -11.42 -8.88
N PHE A 196 22.12 -12.55 -8.88
CA PHE A 196 22.35 -13.40 -7.71
C PHE A 196 23.24 -12.75 -6.64
N ALA A 197 24.15 -11.85 -7.03
CA ALA A 197 25.15 -11.23 -6.15
C ALA A 197 24.57 -10.26 -5.10
N ASN A 198 23.26 -10.36 -4.81
CA ASN A 198 22.41 -9.51 -3.98
C ASN A 198 22.11 -8.10 -4.55
N ARG A 199 21.10 -7.45 -3.96
CA ARG A 199 20.58 -6.13 -4.38
C ARG A 199 21.64 -5.03 -4.37
N ALA A 200 22.53 -5.04 -3.39
CA ALA A 200 23.61 -4.06 -3.30
C ALA A 200 24.63 -4.29 -4.42
N GLY A 201 24.94 -5.54 -4.75
CA GLY A 201 25.77 -5.92 -5.90
C GLY A 201 25.19 -5.40 -7.22
N LEU A 202 23.90 -5.63 -7.46
CA LEU A 202 23.20 -5.12 -8.64
C LEU A 202 23.25 -3.59 -8.71
N THR A 203 22.92 -2.92 -7.60
CA THR A 203 22.91 -1.45 -7.52
C THR A 203 24.30 -0.88 -7.81
N ASN A 204 25.34 -1.44 -7.21
CA ASN A 204 26.72 -1.01 -7.45
C ASN A 204 27.19 -1.28 -8.89
N PHE A 205 26.63 -2.31 -9.56
CA PHE A 205 26.93 -2.58 -10.96
C PHE A 205 26.29 -1.55 -11.90
N VAL A 206 25.01 -1.22 -11.70
CA VAL A 206 24.30 -0.24 -12.55
C VAL A 206 24.62 1.22 -12.19
N SER A 207 25.03 1.45 -10.94
CA SER A 207 25.36 2.75 -10.33
C SER A 207 26.73 2.69 -9.65
N PRO A 208 27.83 2.50 -10.41
CA PRO A 208 29.16 2.37 -9.83
C PRO A 208 29.61 3.70 -9.20
N PRO A 209 30.33 3.67 -8.06
CA PRO A 209 30.92 4.87 -7.47
C PRO A 209 31.79 5.61 -8.47
N THR A 210 31.47 6.87 -8.72
CA THR A 210 32.22 7.75 -9.63
C THR A 210 32.50 9.10 -8.98
N ASN A 211 33.59 9.75 -9.38
CA ASN A 211 33.89 11.11 -8.92
C ASN A 211 32.75 12.06 -9.32
N GLY A 212 32.29 12.89 -8.38
CA GLY A 212 31.20 13.84 -8.60
C GLY A 212 29.79 13.31 -8.32
N THR A 213 29.64 12.02 -7.97
CA THR A 213 28.34 11.40 -7.63
C THR A 213 28.38 10.79 -6.21
N PRO A 214 28.43 11.62 -5.16
CA PRO A 214 28.68 11.14 -3.79
C PRO A 214 27.61 10.17 -3.26
N TRP A 215 26.38 10.23 -3.77
CA TRP A 215 25.30 9.30 -3.39
C TRP A 215 25.58 7.85 -3.77
N ARG A 216 26.42 7.60 -4.79
CA ARG A 216 26.79 6.24 -5.22
C ARG A 216 27.72 5.55 -4.22
N SER A 217 28.45 6.33 -3.42
CA SER A 217 29.37 5.83 -2.40
C SER A 217 28.83 5.89 -0.97
N ASP A 218 27.76 6.65 -0.71
CA ASP A 218 27.20 6.79 0.63
C ASP A 218 26.35 5.56 0.99
N PRO A 219 26.74 4.76 2.00
CA PRO A 219 25.95 3.61 2.45
C PRO A 219 24.60 3.98 3.05
N GLY A 220 24.40 5.24 3.45
CA GLY A 220 23.12 5.77 3.93
C GLY A 220 22.13 6.15 2.83
N VAL A 221 22.52 6.04 1.55
CA VAL A 221 21.60 6.26 0.42
C VAL A 221 21.10 4.91 -0.08
N SER A 222 19.79 4.68 0.05
CA SER A 222 19.18 3.43 -0.39
C SER A 222 19.27 3.24 -1.91
N PRO A 223 19.23 1.98 -2.39
CA PRO A 223 19.25 1.68 -3.82
C PRO A 223 18.22 2.46 -4.63
N ARG A 224 17.01 2.63 -4.08
CA ARG A 224 15.96 3.37 -4.75
C ARG A 224 16.31 4.85 -4.92
N ILE A 225 16.85 5.51 -3.90
CA ILE A 225 17.24 6.92 -4.03
C ILE A 225 18.38 7.09 -5.04
N ARG A 226 19.36 6.17 -5.04
CA ARG A 226 20.45 6.18 -6.03
C ARG A 226 19.91 6.08 -7.46
N ASP A 227 18.96 5.17 -7.68
CA ASP A 227 18.30 4.99 -8.97
C ASP A 227 17.58 6.26 -9.46
N VAL A 228 16.86 6.95 -8.56
CA VAL A 228 16.21 8.22 -8.88
C VAL A 228 17.22 9.32 -9.22
N LEU A 229 18.28 9.47 -8.41
CA LEU A 229 19.32 10.47 -8.65
C LEU A 229 20.07 10.22 -9.97
N ASP A 230 20.38 8.96 -10.27
CA ASP A 230 21.00 8.57 -11.53
C ASP A 230 20.09 8.82 -12.71
N ALA A 231 18.78 8.55 -12.59
CA ALA A 231 17.84 8.81 -13.68
C ALA A 231 17.70 10.30 -13.99
N ILE A 232 17.77 11.17 -12.98
CA ILE A 232 17.83 12.64 -13.19
C ILE A 232 19.15 13.03 -13.85
N GLN A 233 20.27 12.46 -13.38
CA GLN A 233 21.58 12.73 -13.95
C GLN A 233 21.72 12.24 -15.40
N ASP A 234 21.10 11.13 -15.77
CA ASP A 234 21.24 10.54 -17.10
C ASP A 234 20.07 10.93 -18.04
N GLY A 235 18.96 11.42 -17.48
CA GLY A 235 17.69 11.59 -18.18
C GLY A 235 17.14 10.25 -18.68
N ALA A 236 17.46 9.14 -18.03
CA ALA A 236 17.09 7.78 -18.42
C ALA A 236 17.23 6.82 -17.23
N LYS A 237 16.36 5.82 -17.15
CA LYS A 237 16.46 4.72 -16.16
C LYS A 237 17.55 3.73 -16.61
N SER A 238 18.47 3.38 -15.72
CA SER A 238 19.47 2.34 -15.97
C SER A 238 19.04 0.99 -15.39
N THR A 239 19.43 -0.11 -16.01
CA THR A 239 19.29 -1.48 -15.47
C THR A 239 20.37 -2.39 -16.08
N ILE A 240 20.42 -3.66 -15.68
CA ILE A 240 21.22 -4.69 -16.35
C ILE A 240 20.36 -5.46 -17.36
N SER A 241 20.91 -5.67 -18.55
CA SER A 241 20.28 -6.48 -19.57
C SER A 241 20.34 -7.98 -19.25
N PRO A 242 19.22 -8.72 -19.39
CA PRO A 242 19.20 -10.18 -19.33
C PRO A 242 19.92 -10.84 -20.50
N TRP A 243 20.11 -10.13 -21.62
CA TRP A 243 20.64 -10.67 -22.87
C TRP A 243 22.15 -10.43 -23.02
N SER A 244 22.65 -9.28 -22.58
CA SER A 244 24.06 -8.88 -22.74
C SER A 244 24.83 -8.80 -21.43
N ALA A 245 24.15 -8.89 -20.28
CA ALA A 245 24.71 -8.62 -18.95
C ALA A 245 25.39 -7.24 -18.79
N GLN A 246 25.15 -6.33 -19.73
CA GLN A 246 25.64 -4.96 -19.70
C GLN A 246 24.63 -4.03 -19.05
N ALA A 247 25.12 -2.90 -18.55
CA ALA A 247 24.25 -1.81 -18.14
C ALA A 247 23.61 -1.17 -19.38
N VAL A 248 22.28 -1.10 -19.39
CA VAL A 248 21.50 -0.50 -20.46
C VAL A 248 20.58 0.58 -19.89
N ARG A 249 20.13 1.49 -20.76
CA ARG A 249 19.35 2.67 -20.37
C ARG A 249 18.05 2.76 -21.17
N SER A 250 17.01 3.30 -20.55
CA SER A 250 15.73 3.53 -21.20
C SER A 250 15.12 4.87 -20.81
N ARG A 251 14.47 5.50 -21.79
CA ARG A 251 13.58 6.66 -21.64
C ARG A 251 12.11 6.29 -21.85
N LYS A 252 11.80 5.00 -21.82
CA LYS A 252 10.47 4.46 -22.13
C LYS A 252 9.88 3.84 -20.88
N MET A 253 8.91 4.52 -20.30
CA MET A 253 8.10 4.02 -19.19
C MET A 253 6.76 3.51 -19.74
N LEU A 254 6.30 2.32 -19.37
CA LEU A 254 5.04 1.74 -19.86
C LEU A 254 3.84 2.04 -18.94
N GLY A 255 4.13 2.28 -17.66
CA GLY A 255 3.19 2.57 -16.58
C GLY A 255 3.95 2.80 -15.27
N SER A 256 3.26 2.94 -14.14
CA SER A 256 3.86 3.25 -12.84
C SER A 256 4.98 2.30 -12.45
N GLU A 257 6.21 2.82 -12.43
CA GLU A 257 7.46 2.11 -12.20
C GLU A 257 7.75 0.93 -13.13
N VAL A 258 7.31 1.01 -14.38
CA VAL A 258 7.53 -0.04 -15.39
C VAL A 258 8.25 0.55 -16.59
N PHE A 259 9.39 -0.02 -16.95
CA PHE A 259 10.30 0.49 -17.99
C PHE A 259 10.51 -0.54 -19.10
N LEU A 260 10.42 -0.09 -20.35
CA LEU A 260 10.72 -0.89 -21.54
C LEU A 260 12.17 -0.69 -21.95
N PHE A 261 12.93 -1.76 -22.07
CA PHE A 261 14.26 -1.77 -22.64
C PHE A 261 14.24 -2.50 -23.98
N ARG A 262 14.94 -1.93 -24.97
CA ARG A 262 15.06 -2.48 -26.32
C ARG A 262 16.53 -2.72 -26.62
N GLU A 263 16.88 -3.99 -26.82
CA GLU A 263 18.12 -4.41 -27.48
C GLU A 263 17.76 -5.02 -28.84
N GLU A 264 18.74 -5.21 -29.73
CA GLU A 264 18.55 -5.41 -31.18
C GLU A 264 17.49 -6.44 -31.59
N HIS A 265 17.19 -7.45 -30.76
CA HIS A 265 16.25 -8.52 -31.12
C HIS A 265 15.11 -8.77 -30.12
N ASP A 266 15.32 -8.60 -28.81
CA ASP A 266 14.33 -8.94 -27.80
C ASP A 266 14.11 -7.83 -26.76
N PRO A 267 12.95 -7.15 -26.77
CA PRO A 267 12.62 -6.20 -25.72
C PRO A 267 12.37 -6.93 -24.41
N PHE A 268 12.74 -6.28 -23.31
CA PHE A 268 12.40 -6.73 -21.97
C PHE A 268 11.85 -5.59 -21.14
N ILE A 269 11.10 -5.93 -20.10
CA ILE A 269 10.49 -4.95 -19.21
C ILE A 269 11.10 -5.12 -17.83
N VAL A 270 11.48 -3.99 -17.22
CA VAL A 270 11.91 -3.95 -15.82
C VAL A 270 10.86 -3.19 -15.01
N ALA A 271 10.52 -3.71 -13.84
CA ALA A 271 9.58 -3.04 -12.95
C ALA A 271 10.11 -2.94 -11.52
N GLN A 272 9.75 -1.84 -10.86
CA GLN A 272 9.86 -1.69 -9.41
C GLN A 272 8.47 -1.86 -8.78
N TRP A 273 8.36 -2.81 -7.86
CA TRP A 273 7.13 -3.04 -7.11
C TRP A 273 7.09 -2.15 -5.87
N THR A 274 6.44 -1.01 -6.04
CA THR A 274 6.35 0.03 -5.01
C THR A 274 5.62 -0.43 -3.75
N GLU A 275 4.65 -1.33 -3.88
CA GLU A 275 3.80 -1.82 -2.77
C GLU A 275 4.53 -2.70 -1.75
N THR A 276 5.79 -3.09 -2.02
CA THR A 276 6.61 -3.76 -1.01
C THR A 276 6.97 -2.77 0.10
N ASP A 277 7.58 -3.19 1.20
CA ASP A 277 8.25 -2.28 2.17
C ASP A 277 9.70 -1.99 1.76
N ARG A 278 10.17 -2.59 0.66
CA ARG A 278 11.59 -2.59 0.25
C ARG A 278 11.96 -1.36 -0.58
N VAL A 279 13.22 -0.96 -0.46
CA VAL A 279 13.84 0.20 -1.12
C VAL A 279 14.74 -0.18 -2.29
N THR A 280 14.36 -1.22 -3.03
CA THR A 280 15.09 -1.68 -4.20
C THR A 280 14.83 -0.80 -5.43
N ALA A 281 15.85 -0.66 -6.28
CA ALA A 281 15.74 -0.01 -7.58
C ALA A 281 14.92 -0.85 -8.57
N ASP A 282 15.34 -2.10 -8.80
CA ASP A 282 14.67 -3.06 -9.71
C ASP A 282 14.16 -4.28 -8.93
N THR A 283 12.99 -4.79 -9.30
CA THR A 283 12.39 -5.97 -8.65
C THR A 283 12.00 -7.09 -9.61
N PHE A 284 11.73 -6.77 -10.88
CA PHE A 284 11.29 -7.72 -11.91
C PHE A 284 12.04 -7.52 -13.21
N TRP A 285 12.26 -8.65 -13.90
CA TRP A 285 12.54 -8.71 -15.33
C TRP A 285 11.46 -9.57 -15.97
N ILE A 286 10.64 -8.95 -16.83
CA ILE A 286 9.63 -9.63 -17.62
C ILE A 286 10.21 -9.79 -19.02
N LEU A 287 10.24 -11.04 -19.49
CA LEU A 287 10.88 -11.47 -20.74
C LEU A 287 9.80 -12.05 -21.67
N PRO A 288 9.10 -11.21 -22.45
CA PRO A 288 7.96 -11.65 -23.25
C PRO A 288 8.32 -12.67 -24.33
N SER A 289 9.53 -12.58 -24.90
CA SER A 289 10.00 -13.47 -25.97
C SER A 289 10.10 -14.95 -25.55
N ILE A 290 10.28 -15.19 -24.24
CA ILE A 290 10.43 -16.53 -23.67
C ILE A 290 9.41 -16.80 -22.56
N SER A 291 8.36 -15.98 -22.46
CA SER A 291 7.28 -16.08 -21.46
C SER A 291 7.81 -16.32 -20.03
N THR A 292 8.81 -15.57 -19.61
CA THR A 292 9.46 -15.77 -18.30
C THR A 292 9.45 -14.47 -17.50
N VAL A 293 9.23 -14.59 -16.19
CA VAL A 293 9.37 -13.51 -15.22
C VAL A 293 10.41 -13.92 -14.18
N LEU A 294 11.45 -13.10 -14.04
CA LEU A 294 12.45 -13.21 -12.99
C LEU A 294 12.19 -12.12 -11.95
N TYR A 295 12.22 -12.48 -10.67
CA TYR A 295 12.02 -11.52 -9.59
C TYR A 295 12.76 -11.91 -8.32
N TYR A 296 12.98 -10.94 -7.43
CA TYR A 296 13.59 -11.20 -6.13
C TYR A 296 12.57 -11.81 -5.16
N GLY A 297 12.82 -13.00 -4.63
CA GLY A 297 11.97 -13.65 -3.62
C GLY A 297 11.82 -12.82 -2.35
N GLU A 298 12.86 -12.07 -1.97
CA GLU A 298 12.84 -11.14 -0.82
C GLU A 298 11.87 -9.96 -0.98
N SER A 299 11.28 -9.77 -2.17
CA SER A 299 10.23 -8.79 -2.39
C SER A 299 8.91 -9.17 -1.69
N ASN A 300 8.77 -10.41 -1.22
CA ASN A 300 7.53 -10.96 -0.64
C ASN A 300 6.32 -10.86 -1.58
N ILE A 301 6.57 -10.72 -2.89
CA ILE A 301 5.50 -10.64 -3.88
C ILE A 301 5.04 -12.05 -4.19
N ARG A 302 3.73 -12.26 -4.10
CA ARG A 302 3.14 -13.54 -4.49
C ARG A 302 3.10 -13.60 -6.01
N ASP A 303 3.38 -14.77 -6.59
CA ASP A 303 3.28 -14.99 -8.04
C ASP A 303 1.96 -14.49 -8.62
N LEU A 304 0.87 -14.73 -7.88
CA LEU A 304 -0.46 -14.26 -8.27
C LEU A 304 -0.52 -12.73 -8.38
N ASP A 305 0.03 -11.99 -7.42
CA ASP A 305 0.03 -10.51 -7.47
C ASP A 305 0.83 -10.02 -8.68
N ALA A 306 2.02 -10.58 -8.90
CA ALA A 306 2.86 -10.25 -10.05
C ALA A 306 2.17 -10.53 -11.39
N ARG A 307 1.57 -11.71 -11.56
CA ARG A 307 0.75 -12.07 -12.74
C ARG A 307 -0.36 -11.06 -13.00
N ASN A 308 -1.03 -10.61 -11.94
CA ASN A 308 -2.13 -9.66 -12.06
C ASN A 308 -1.66 -8.29 -12.55
N ARG A 309 -0.55 -7.78 -12.03
CA ARG A 309 -0.03 -6.48 -12.48
C ARG A 309 0.54 -6.51 -13.88
N ILE A 310 1.17 -7.62 -14.28
CA ILE A 310 1.61 -7.83 -15.67
C ILE A 310 0.41 -7.93 -16.60
N SER A 311 -0.67 -8.61 -16.20
CA SER A 311 -1.90 -8.69 -16.98
C SER A 311 -2.54 -7.32 -17.15
N MET A 312 -2.66 -6.51 -16.09
CA MET A 312 -3.17 -5.14 -16.16
C MET A 312 -2.35 -4.29 -17.13
N LEU A 313 -1.02 -4.35 -17.03
CA LEU A 313 -0.12 -3.65 -17.94
C LEU A 313 -0.36 -4.06 -19.40
N TYR A 314 -0.48 -5.36 -19.67
CA TYR A 314 -0.63 -5.85 -21.04
C TYR A 314 -2.01 -5.56 -21.61
N VAL A 315 -3.07 -5.62 -20.80
CA VAL A 315 -4.42 -5.21 -21.20
C VAL A 315 -4.42 -3.74 -21.60
N ASP A 316 -3.79 -2.89 -20.79
CA ASP A 316 -3.69 -1.46 -21.07
C ASP A 316 -2.85 -1.16 -22.33
N LEU A 317 -1.73 -1.87 -22.54
CA LEU A 317 -0.91 -1.72 -23.76
C LEU A 317 -1.64 -2.18 -25.03
N LEU A 318 -2.39 -3.29 -24.95
CA LEU A 318 -3.08 -3.91 -26.08
C LEU A 318 -4.48 -3.34 -26.35
N GLY A 319 -5.07 -2.61 -25.39
CA GLY A 319 -6.40 -2.03 -25.51
C GLY A 319 -6.51 -0.93 -26.58
N ASP A 320 -5.47 -0.09 -26.70
CA ASP A 320 -5.33 0.89 -27.79
C ASP A 320 -3.92 0.82 -28.37
N GLN A 321 -3.68 -0.20 -29.20
CA GLN A 321 -2.35 -0.46 -29.77
C GLN A 321 -1.84 0.68 -30.65
N GLN A 322 -2.72 1.44 -31.32
CA GLN A 322 -2.30 2.56 -32.16
C GLN A 322 -1.76 3.72 -31.30
N LYS A 323 -2.47 4.07 -30.22
CA LYS A 323 -2.00 5.06 -29.25
C LYS A 323 -0.74 4.59 -28.54
N THR A 324 -0.66 3.30 -28.18
CA THR A 324 0.54 2.71 -27.58
C THR A 324 1.73 2.78 -28.55
N LEU A 325 1.56 2.42 -29.83
CA LEU A 325 2.64 2.54 -30.83
C LEU A 325 3.13 3.97 -30.98
N LEU A 326 2.21 4.95 -31.04
CA LEU A 326 2.57 6.36 -31.11
C LEU A 326 3.38 6.77 -29.87
N TYR A 327 2.91 6.42 -28.68
CA TYR A 327 3.60 6.69 -27.42
C TYR A 327 5.00 6.05 -27.35
N LEU A 328 5.13 4.80 -27.80
CA LEU A 328 6.38 4.05 -27.81
C LEU A 328 7.40 4.56 -28.85
N SER A 329 6.98 5.45 -29.76
CA SER A 329 7.83 6.04 -30.81
C SER A 329 8.49 7.36 -30.41
N ILE A 330 8.10 7.96 -29.28
CA ILE A 330 8.55 9.30 -28.87
C ILE A 330 9.26 9.17 -27.53
N ASP A 331 10.58 9.38 -27.43
CA ASP A 331 11.30 9.28 -26.15
C ASP A 331 10.85 10.29 -25.10
N ALA A 332 10.89 9.88 -23.82
CA ALA A 332 10.57 10.80 -22.73
C ALA A 332 11.57 11.96 -22.69
N THR A 333 11.06 13.15 -22.46
CA THR A 333 11.85 14.39 -22.41
C THR A 333 11.97 14.97 -21.01
N GLU A 334 11.15 14.48 -20.07
CA GLU A 334 11.07 14.98 -18.70
C GLU A 334 11.34 13.84 -17.70
N VAL A 335 11.98 14.18 -16.58
CA VAL A 335 12.09 13.34 -15.39
C VAL A 335 11.33 14.00 -14.26
N ILE A 336 10.24 13.36 -13.84
CA ILE A 336 9.37 13.77 -12.75
C ILE A 336 9.66 12.89 -11.54
N VAL A 337 9.84 13.52 -10.39
CA VAL A 337 10.01 12.80 -9.12
C VAL A 337 8.70 12.85 -8.35
N ALA A 338 8.14 11.70 -8.03
CA ALA A 338 6.84 11.59 -7.37
C ALA A 338 6.99 11.17 -5.90
N GLN A 339 6.11 11.68 -5.04
CA GLN A 339 5.89 11.09 -3.72
C GLN A 339 5.18 9.74 -3.89
N HIS A 340 5.60 8.70 -3.17
CA HIS A 340 4.92 7.42 -3.20
C HIS A 340 3.54 7.54 -2.49
N PRO A 341 2.41 7.31 -3.20
CA PRO A 341 1.09 7.47 -2.62
C PRO A 341 0.77 6.28 -1.71
N ILE A 342 0.75 6.50 -0.40
CA ILE A 342 0.40 5.47 0.58
C ILE A 342 -0.62 6.02 1.59
N PRO A 343 -1.86 5.50 1.61
CA PRO A 343 -2.91 5.92 2.54
C PRO A 343 -2.76 5.24 3.92
N HIS A 344 -1.55 5.18 4.48
CA HIS A 344 -1.30 4.56 5.80
C HIS A 344 -0.21 5.32 6.55
N ILE A 345 -0.54 5.93 7.70
CA ILE A 345 0.35 6.87 8.42
C ILE A 345 1.75 6.31 8.73
N GLY A 346 1.84 5.03 9.12
CA GLY A 346 3.14 4.39 9.34
C GLY A 346 3.97 4.31 8.06
N HIS A 347 3.35 3.88 6.96
CA HIS A 347 4.05 3.73 5.68
C HIS A 347 4.24 5.08 4.97
N TYR A 348 3.39 6.07 5.27
CA TYR A 348 3.60 7.45 4.85
C TYR A 348 4.94 7.97 5.36
N VAL A 349 5.18 7.89 6.67
CA VAL A 349 6.43 8.31 7.30
C VAL A 349 7.58 7.41 6.88
N TRP A 350 7.40 6.10 6.97
CA TRP A 350 8.48 5.12 6.77
C TRP A 350 8.90 4.98 5.31
N ASN A 351 7.96 5.07 4.38
CA ASN A 351 8.19 4.81 2.95
C ASN A 351 7.87 6.00 2.06
N GLY A 352 6.77 6.70 2.31
CA GLY A 352 6.27 7.76 1.43
C GLY A 352 7.16 9.01 1.40
N VAL A 353 7.68 9.43 2.56
CA VAL A 353 8.40 10.70 2.70
C VAL A 353 9.82 10.58 3.25
N SER A 354 10.22 9.39 3.72
CA SER A 354 11.57 9.10 4.22
C SER A 354 12.68 9.36 3.21
N GLY A 355 12.42 9.16 1.92
CA GLY A 355 13.45 9.31 0.87
C GLY A 355 13.79 10.75 0.48
N TRP A 356 12.99 11.74 0.89
CA TRP A 356 13.20 13.13 0.48
C TRP A 356 14.46 13.76 1.04
N ASP A 357 14.83 13.44 2.27
CA ASP A 357 15.96 14.07 2.97
C ASP A 357 17.28 13.72 2.26
N ALA A 358 17.50 12.43 1.99
CA ALA A 358 18.64 11.95 1.23
C ALA A 358 18.58 12.39 -0.24
N PHE A 359 17.40 12.43 -0.86
CA PHE A 359 17.23 12.97 -2.21
C PHE A 359 17.69 14.43 -2.29
N PHE A 360 17.19 15.33 -1.44
CA PHE A 360 17.54 16.75 -1.50
C PHE A 360 18.97 17.04 -1.08
N LYS A 361 19.54 16.23 -0.17
CA LYS A 361 20.96 16.27 0.19
C LYS A 361 21.86 16.06 -1.03
N TYR A 362 21.48 15.17 -1.95
CA TYR A 362 22.35 14.74 -3.06
C TYR A 362 21.92 15.22 -4.44
N CYS A 363 20.68 15.67 -4.62
CA CYS A 363 20.17 16.16 -5.89
C CYS A 363 21.03 17.34 -6.39
N PRO A 364 21.69 17.21 -7.55
CA PRO A 364 22.58 18.26 -8.06
C PRO A 364 21.83 19.56 -8.33
N ARG A 365 22.45 20.70 -7.98
CA ARG A 365 21.83 22.03 -8.18
C ARG A 365 21.69 22.40 -9.66
N ASP A 366 22.61 21.93 -10.49
CA ASP A 366 22.64 22.12 -11.94
C ASP A 366 21.75 21.12 -12.69
N ARG A 367 21.22 20.12 -12.00
CA ARG A 367 20.41 19.06 -12.60
C ARG A 367 19.30 18.58 -11.67
N ARG A 368 18.28 19.43 -11.54
CA ARG A 368 17.03 19.16 -10.81
C ARG A 368 16.06 18.33 -11.66
N PRO A 369 15.09 17.63 -11.04
CA PRO A 369 13.99 17.06 -11.81
C PRO A 369 13.17 18.16 -12.49
N ASP A 370 12.53 17.83 -13.60
CA ASP A 370 11.69 18.77 -14.35
C ASP A 370 10.43 19.15 -13.58
N ALA A 371 9.90 18.22 -12.79
CA ALA A 371 8.80 18.45 -11.87
C ALA A 371 8.88 17.56 -10.64
N ILE A 372 8.21 17.99 -9.56
CA ILE A 372 7.85 17.13 -8.43
C ILE A 372 6.35 16.89 -8.46
N ALA A 373 5.93 15.64 -8.27
CA ALA A 373 4.51 15.25 -8.24
C ALA A 373 4.11 14.64 -6.89
N TYR A 374 2.88 14.91 -6.43
CA TYR A 374 2.32 14.25 -5.25
C TYR A 374 0.79 14.18 -5.31
N SER A 375 0.21 13.32 -4.47
CA SER A 375 -1.24 13.15 -4.37
C SER A 375 -1.80 14.13 -3.33
N GLY A 376 -2.64 15.07 -3.77
CA GLY A 376 -3.21 16.12 -2.92
C GLY A 376 -4.11 15.59 -1.80
N ASN A 377 -4.68 14.40 -1.96
CA ASN A 377 -5.48 13.71 -0.96
C ASN A 377 -4.66 12.86 0.04
N LEU A 378 -3.34 12.73 -0.14
CA LEU A 378 -2.46 11.93 0.73
C LEU A 378 -1.41 12.80 1.42
N ARG A 379 -1.85 13.77 2.23
CA ARG A 379 -1.01 14.77 2.93
C ARG A 379 -1.09 14.58 4.44
N MET A 380 -0.63 13.43 4.96
CA MET A 380 -0.85 13.09 6.38
C MET A 380 -0.01 13.93 7.34
N MET A 381 1.23 14.28 6.98
CA MET A 381 2.16 15.05 7.82
C MET A 381 2.86 16.14 7.01
N GLY A 382 2.08 16.84 6.19
CA GLY A 382 2.58 17.78 5.19
C GLY A 382 3.05 17.08 3.92
N ASP A 383 2.94 17.76 2.78
CA ASP A 383 3.53 17.33 1.52
C ASP A 383 4.98 17.80 1.38
N VAL A 384 5.64 17.35 0.32
CA VAL A 384 7.04 17.71 0.03
C VAL A 384 7.27 19.22 -0.10
N THR A 385 6.29 20.00 -0.56
CA THR A 385 6.40 21.45 -0.70
C THR A 385 6.31 22.18 0.63
N GLU A 386 5.61 21.59 1.60
CA GLU A 386 5.48 22.12 2.96
C GLU A 386 6.68 21.72 3.84
N ILE A 387 7.21 20.51 3.68
CA ILE A 387 8.34 19.99 4.47
C ILE A 387 9.70 20.50 3.93
N TYR A 388 9.78 20.76 2.61
CA TYR A 388 11.00 21.21 1.92
C TYR A 388 10.76 22.44 1.01
N PRO A 389 10.20 23.55 1.54
CA PRO A 389 9.85 24.73 0.74
C PRO A 389 11.06 25.36 0.05
N GLU A 390 12.22 25.35 0.70
CA GLU A 390 13.47 25.92 0.19
C GLU A 390 14.01 25.17 -1.04
N PHE A 391 13.72 23.87 -1.15
CA PHE A 391 14.09 23.07 -2.30
C PHE A 391 13.03 23.16 -3.39
N CYS A 392 11.75 23.06 -3.01
CA CYS A 392 10.64 23.08 -3.96
C CYS A 392 10.53 24.43 -4.70
N SER A 393 10.91 25.55 -4.06
CA SER A 393 10.99 26.86 -4.71
C SER A 393 12.00 26.94 -5.87
N GLN A 394 12.90 25.96 -5.98
CA GLN A 394 13.90 25.86 -7.05
C GLN A 394 13.50 24.85 -8.14
N ILE A 395 12.38 24.14 -7.95
CA ILE A 395 11.86 23.18 -8.93
C ILE A 395 11.00 23.95 -9.92
N ARG A 396 11.14 23.59 -11.21
CA ARG A 396 10.45 24.28 -12.31
C ARG A 396 8.92 24.17 -12.19
N GLU A 397 8.44 23.02 -11.74
CA GLU A 397 7.01 22.73 -11.68
C GLU A 397 6.66 21.80 -10.52
N ILE A 398 5.51 22.06 -9.88
CA ILE A 398 4.88 21.18 -8.91
C ILE A 398 3.58 20.67 -9.52
N VAL A 399 3.41 19.35 -9.59
CA VAL A 399 2.23 18.67 -10.12
C VAL A 399 1.44 18.07 -8.97
N VAL A 400 0.25 18.60 -8.73
CA VAL A 400 -0.68 18.06 -7.72
C VAL A 400 -1.68 17.17 -8.44
N CYS A 401 -1.70 15.88 -8.08
CA CYS A 401 -2.67 14.92 -8.57
C CYS A 401 -3.81 14.77 -7.55
N ASP A 402 -5.06 14.70 -7.99
CA ASP A 402 -6.20 14.50 -7.10
C ASP A 402 -6.23 13.09 -6.49
N ASP A 403 -5.70 12.11 -7.22
CA ASP A 403 -5.67 10.70 -6.83
C ASP A 403 -4.47 9.93 -7.44
N GLU A 404 -4.37 8.65 -7.05
CA GLU A 404 -3.34 7.71 -7.51
C GLU A 404 -3.42 7.43 -9.01
N ALA A 405 -4.62 7.48 -9.60
CA ALA A 405 -4.82 7.18 -11.02
C ALA A 405 -4.27 8.30 -11.91
N GLN A 406 -4.46 9.56 -11.51
CA GLN A 406 -3.84 10.71 -12.17
C GLN A 406 -2.31 10.62 -12.11
N LEU A 407 -1.75 10.26 -10.93
CA LEU A 407 -0.30 10.07 -10.79
C LEU A 407 0.21 8.93 -11.69
N ALA A 408 -0.51 7.81 -11.75
CA ALA A 408 -0.17 6.66 -12.60
C ALA A 408 -0.26 6.96 -14.10
N ALA A 409 -1.09 7.94 -14.50
CA ALA A 409 -1.26 8.36 -15.89
C ALA A 409 -0.17 9.34 -16.37
N LEU A 410 0.54 10.01 -15.47
CA LEU A 410 1.56 11.01 -15.81
C LEU A 410 2.61 10.56 -16.84
N PRO A 411 3.19 9.34 -16.77
CA PRO A 411 4.20 8.91 -17.74
C PRO A 411 3.71 9.02 -19.19
N ARG A 412 2.46 8.62 -19.44
CA ARG A 412 1.84 8.69 -20.78
C ARG A 412 1.34 10.08 -21.12
N ALA A 413 0.71 10.76 -20.15
CA ALA A 413 0.13 12.07 -20.35
C ALA A 413 1.18 13.13 -20.73
N ARG A 414 2.39 13.02 -20.15
CA ARG A 414 3.49 13.96 -20.38
C ARG A 414 4.63 13.40 -21.21
N ASN A 415 4.58 12.12 -21.57
CA ASN A 415 5.73 11.40 -22.14
C ASN A 415 6.98 11.64 -21.27
N ALA A 416 6.87 11.25 -20.00
CA ALA A 416 7.85 11.51 -18.95
C ALA A 416 8.31 10.22 -18.28
N ILE A 417 9.50 10.24 -17.71
CA ILE A 417 9.94 9.27 -16.71
C ILE A 417 9.40 9.77 -15.37
N VAL A 418 8.53 9.01 -14.72
CA VAL A 418 8.00 9.34 -13.39
C VAL A 418 8.57 8.35 -12.39
N LEU A 419 9.29 8.85 -11.39
CA LEU A 419 9.97 8.01 -10.41
C LEU A 419 9.49 8.35 -9.01
N THR A 420 8.87 7.38 -8.36
CA THR A 420 8.45 7.45 -6.96
C THR A 420 9.65 7.38 -6.02
N LEU A 421 9.82 8.38 -5.17
CA LEU A 421 10.76 8.31 -4.08
C LEU A 421 10.20 7.45 -2.96
N LYS A 422 11.09 6.61 -2.43
CA LYS A 422 10.79 5.73 -1.32
C LYS A 422 12.06 5.40 -0.58
N ASP A 423 11.97 5.39 0.74
CA ASP A 423 13.01 4.84 1.60
C ASP A 423 12.42 3.93 2.69
N ASP A 424 13.24 3.44 3.60
CA ASP A 424 12.82 2.64 4.76
C ASP A 424 13.51 3.10 6.03
N PHE A 425 14.00 4.35 6.06
CA PHE A 425 14.70 4.91 7.20
C PHE A 425 14.34 6.38 7.43
N VAL A 426 13.92 6.71 8.65
CA VAL A 426 13.52 8.06 9.04
C VAL A 426 14.71 8.78 9.67
N THR A 427 15.23 9.78 8.98
CA THR A 427 16.31 10.64 9.48
C THR A 427 15.81 11.58 10.58
N GLU A 428 16.73 12.06 11.42
CA GLU A 428 16.40 13.09 12.41
C GLU A 428 15.99 14.39 11.70
N GLY A 429 16.64 14.73 10.59
CA GLY A 429 16.33 15.91 9.76
C GLY A 429 14.87 15.95 9.30
N LEU A 430 14.38 14.87 8.69
CA LEU A 430 13.01 14.76 8.23
C LEU A 430 12.01 14.90 9.39
N ALA A 431 12.26 14.22 10.49
CA ALA A 431 11.35 14.28 11.63
C ALA A 431 11.30 15.67 12.27
N ARG A 432 12.44 16.38 12.35
CA ARG A 432 12.45 17.77 12.80
C ARG A 432 11.63 18.68 11.88
N ARG A 433 11.69 18.46 10.57
CA ARG A 433 10.86 19.21 9.60
C ARG A 433 9.38 18.89 9.79
N MET A 434 9.01 17.64 10.04
CA MET A 434 7.63 17.25 10.33
C MET A 434 7.10 17.88 11.63
N LEU A 435 7.92 17.93 12.68
CA LEU A 435 7.57 18.61 13.94
C LEU A 435 7.42 20.12 13.73
N SER A 436 8.33 20.74 12.97
CA SER A 436 8.21 22.16 12.59
C SER A 436 6.93 22.43 11.81
N TRP A 437 6.66 21.62 10.77
CA TRP A 437 5.42 21.70 10.00
C TRP A 437 4.19 21.57 10.90
N ALA A 438 4.21 20.63 11.85
CA ALA A 438 3.11 20.44 12.77
C ALA A 438 2.89 21.69 13.64
N GLY A 439 3.95 22.29 14.19
CA GLY A 439 3.87 23.55 14.93
C GLY A 439 3.28 24.69 14.10
N ASP A 440 3.68 24.81 12.83
CA ASP A 440 3.18 25.85 11.92
C ASP A 440 1.72 25.65 11.49
N ASN A 441 1.17 24.44 11.64
CA ASN A 441 -0.18 24.06 11.21
C ASN A 441 -1.17 23.84 12.37
N VAL A 442 -0.82 24.34 13.56
CA VAL A 442 -1.64 24.26 14.77
C VAL A 442 -1.86 25.68 15.31
N SER A 443 -3.07 25.97 15.79
CA SER A 443 -3.38 27.31 16.31
C SER A 443 -2.57 27.64 17.57
N GLU A 444 -2.27 28.93 17.78
CA GLU A 444 -1.62 29.41 19.00
C GLU A 444 -2.43 29.04 20.25
N GLU A 445 -3.77 29.01 20.15
CA GLU A 445 -4.68 28.63 21.23
C GLU A 445 -4.47 27.17 21.66
N PHE A 446 -4.37 26.25 20.70
CA PHE A 446 -4.11 24.85 20.99
C PHE A 446 -2.70 24.66 21.58
N GLN A 447 -1.69 25.35 21.03
CA GLN A 447 -0.34 25.30 21.59
C GLN A 447 -0.32 25.79 23.05
N ALA A 448 -1.03 26.88 23.36
CA ALA A 448 -1.16 27.40 24.72
C ALA A 448 -1.91 26.43 25.64
N GLU A 449 -2.96 25.77 25.16
CA GLU A 449 -3.73 24.76 25.90
C GLU A 449 -2.84 23.58 26.34
N ILE A 450 -2.08 23.00 25.40
CA ILE A 450 -1.22 21.86 25.74
C ILE A 450 -0.03 22.30 26.60
N ALA A 451 0.52 23.50 26.37
CA ALA A 451 1.56 24.06 27.23
C ALA A 451 1.06 24.27 28.68
N ASP A 452 -0.17 24.75 28.86
CA ASP A 452 -0.80 24.85 30.17
C ASP A 452 -0.99 23.47 30.81
N PHE A 453 -1.46 22.47 30.06
CA PHE A 453 -1.55 21.09 30.54
C PHE A 453 -0.19 20.60 31.04
N ARG A 454 0.86 20.69 30.22
CA ARG A 454 2.24 20.28 30.57
C ARG A 454 2.78 21.06 31.77
N SER A 455 2.41 22.32 31.97
CA SER A 455 2.89 23.11 33.12
C SER A 455 2.38 22.58 34.48
N ARG A 456 1.28 21.82 34.47
CA ARG A 456 0.61 21.29 35.66
C ARG A 456 1.01 19.86 36.00
N CYS A 457 1.75 19.17 35.12
CA CYS A 457 2.05 17.76 35.30
C CYS A 457 3.47 17.36 34.82
N TYR A 458 4.09 16.44 35.53
CA TYR A 458 5.32 15.75 35.13
C TYR A 458 5.45 14.37 35.80
N PRO A 459 5.78 13.30 35.06
CA PRO A 459 5.95 13.27 33.60
C PRO A 459 4.60 13.34 32.87
N VAL A 460 4.62 13.73 31.60
CA VAL A 460 3.49 13.63 30.66
C VAL A 460 3.64 12.35 29.85
N ILE A 461 2.70 11.44 30.00
CA ILE A 461 2.71 10.15 29.31
C ILE A 461 1.60 10.09 28.27
N LEU A 462 1.97 9.93 27.01
CA LEU A 462 1.03 9.70 25.92
C LEU A 462 0.53 8.24 25.97
N VAL A 463 -0.78 8.04 25.93
CA VAL A 463 -1.41 6.72 25.99
C VAL A 463 -2.19 6.47 24.71
N ASN A 464 -1.75 5.51 23.90
CA ASN A 464 -2.47 5.16 22.68
C ASN A 464 -3.53 4.08 22.93
N VAL A 465 -4.78 4.40 22.61
CA VAL A 465 -5.90 3.44 22.57
C VAL A 465 -6.05 2.86 21.17
N ARG A 466 -6.64 1.66 21.09
CA ARG A 466 -6.89 0.97 19.82
C ARG A 466 -8.11 0.07 19.92
N LEU A 467 -9.01 0.17 18.95
CA LEU A 467 -10.19 -0.68 18.83
C LEU A 467 -10.13 -1.63 17.62
N ASP A 468 -11.06 -2.59 17.59
CA ASP A 468 -11.38 -3.53 16.50
C ASP A 468 -10.32 -4.59 16.14
N ASN A 469 -9.04 -4.24 16.07
CA ASN A 469 -7.95 -5.18 15.81
C ASN A 469 -6.71 -4.85 16.62
N ARG A 470 -5.94 -5.88 17.04
CA ARG A 470 -4.83 -5.71 18.00
C ARG A 470 -5.22 -4.85 19.20
N ALA A 471 -6.48 -4.94 19.62
CA ALA A 471 -6.98 -4.23 20.78
C ALA A 471 -6.73 -5.06 22.04
N TRP A 472 -6.28 -4.41 23.09
CA TRP A 472 -6.35 -4.97 24.43
C TRP A 472 -7.82 -4.97 24.88
N ILE A 473 -8.38 -6.16 25.11
CA ILE A 473 -9.80 -6.35 25.41
C ILE A 473 -10.20 -5.59 26.68
N GLU A 474 -9.38 -5.70 27.73
CA GLU A 474 -9.63 -5.06 29.01
C GLU A 474 -9.01 -3.65 29.10
N GLN A 475 -8.78 -2.96 27.98
CA GLN A 475 -8.05 -1.68 28.00
C GLN A 475 -8.76 -0.59 28.80
N ALA A 476 -10.10 -0.60 28.87
CA ALA A 476 -10.84 0.41 29.64
C ALA A 476 -10.55 0.28 31.13
N GLU A 477 -10.77 -0.90 31.70
CA GLU A 477 -10.50 -1.19 33.11
C GLU A 477 -9.00 -1.18 33.40
N GLY A 478 -8.21 -1.75 32.51
CA GLY A 478 -6.77 -1.88 32.65
C GLY A 478 -6.04 -0.54 32.64
N PHE A 479 -6.40 0.39 31.75
CA PHE A 479 -5.83 1.74 31.80
C PHE A 479 -6.31 2.53 33.02
N ALA A 480 -7.56 2.39 33.44
CA ALA A 480 -8.06 3.08 34.63
C ALA A 480 -7.27 2.68 35.89
N GLU A 481 -7.04 1.37 36.08
CA GLU A 481 -6.25 0.87 37.21
C GLU A 481 -4.77 1.25 37.09
N LEU A 482 -4.20 1.20 35.88
CA LEU A 482 -2.84 1.65 35.61
C LEU A 482 -2.64 3.13 35.98
N PHE A 483 -3.57 4.02 35.59
CA PHE A 483 -3.48 5.45 35.85
C PHE A 483 -3.52 5.75 37.35
N LYS A 484 -4.46 5.13 38.07
CA LYS A 484 -4.55 5.24 39.53
C LYS A 484 -3.26 4.78 40.20
N ALA A 485 -2.73 3.62 39.80
CA ALA A 485 -1.52 3.06 40.38
C ALA A 485 -0.28 3.96 40.13
N LEU A 486 -0.11 4.47 38.91
CA LEU A 486 0.99 5.39 38.58
C LEU A 486 0.85 6.73 39.29
N ARG A 487 -0.36 7.26 39.46
CA ARG A 487 -0.63 8.52 40.18
C ARG A 487 -0.27 8.44 41.67
N LEU A 488 -0.40 7.27 42.29
CA LEU A 488 -0.01 7.06 43.69
C LEU A 488 1.51 7.23 43.91
N VAL A 489 2.32 6.80 42.94
CA VAL A 489 3.79 6.90 43.01
C VAL A 489 4.34 8.17 42.36
N HIS A 490 3.59 8.76 41.42
CA HIS A 490 3.93 10.00 40.72
C HIS A 490 2.75 10.97 40.79
N PRO A 491 2.61 11.75 41.88
CA PRO A 491 1.43 12.58 42.09
C PRO A 491 1.17 13.67 41.06
N ALA A 492 2.21 14.09 40.33
CA ALA A 492 2.08 15.09 39.28
C ALA A 492 1.99 14.47 37.88
N ILE A 493 1.88 13.15 37.72
CA ILE A 493 1.81 12.54 36.38
C ILE A 493 0.57 13.02 35.62
N GLY A 494 0.74 13.30 34.33
CA GLY A 494 -0.34 13.62 33.41
C GLY A 494 -0.40 12.59 32.28
N PHE A 495 -1.60 12.30 31.80
CA PHE A 495 -1.81 11.38 30.68
C PHE A 495 -2.48 12.10 29.51
N ILE A 496 -2.04 11.79 28.29
CA ILE A 496 -2.70 12.24 27.06
C ILE A 496 -3.23 11.01 26.35
N ILE A 497 -4.55 10.85 26.27
CA ILE A 497 -5.16 9.74 25.53
C ILE A 497 -5.19 10.12 24.05
N ASP A 498 -4.52 9.34 23.21
CA ASP A 498 -4.44 9.56 21.76
C ASP A 498 -4.93 8.33 20.99
N GLY A 499 -5.42 8.56 19.78
CA GLY A 499 -6.08 7.57 18.95
C GLY A 499 -6.11 7.97 17.48
N ILE A 500 -7.21 7.67 16.81
CA ILE A 500 -7.45 8.04 15.42
C ILE A 500 -7.51 9.56 15.29
N ASN A 501 -6.80 10.08 14.29
CA ASN A 501 -6.84 11.49 13.91
C ASN A 501 -8.01 11.78 12.96
N SER A 502 -8.56 13.00 13.03
CA SER A 502 -9.58 13.47 12.07
C SER A 502 -8.95 14.11 10.83
N GLY A 503 -9.75 14.29 9.77
CA GLY A 503 -9.36 15.07 8.60
C GLY A 503 -8.29 14.44 7.70
N VAL A 504 -7.94 13.17 7.90
CA VAL A 504 -6.96 12.45 7.09
C VAL A 504 -7.59 11.27 6.35
N THR A 505 -7.28 11.15 5.06
CA THR A 505 -7.66 9.97 4.27
C THR A 505 -6.86 8.76 4.76
N GLN A 506 -7.48 7.95 5.62
CA GLN A 506 -6.89 6.69 6.10
C GLN A 506 -7.43 5.51 5.29
N GLY A 507 -6.51 4.74 4.71
CA GLY A 507 -6.81 3.49 4.00
C GLY A 507 -6.39 2.25 4.80
N TRP A 508 -6.62 1.10 4.19
CA TRP A 508 -6.21 -0.22 4.67
C TRP A 508 -6.80 -0.61 6.04
N THR A 509 -5.99 -0.65 7.10
CA THR A 509 -6.38 -1.21 8.41
C THR A 509 -7.22 -0.27 9.27
N HIS A 510 -7.37 1.00 8.87
CA HIS A 510 -8.09 2.03 9.62
C HIS A 510 -9.41 2.45 8.98
N ALA A 511 -9.71 2.00 7.76
CA ALA A 511 -10.92 2.40 7.03
C ALA A 511 -12.23 2.07 7.79
N ASP A 512 -12.19 1.05 8.65
CA ASP A 512 -13.35 0.57 9.43
C ASP A 512 -13.37 1.08 10.89
N MET A 513 -12.36 1.82 11.35
CA MET A 513 -12.26 2.22 12.76
C MET A 513 -13.08 3.49 13.06
N SER A 514 -13.66 3.57 14.28
CA SER A 514 -14.57 4.66 14.67
C SER A 514 -13.95 5.61 15.68
N VAL A 515 -13.75 6.87 15.28
CA VAL A 515 -13.33 7.98 16.16
C VAL A 515 -14.29 8.13 17.34
N ASP A 516 -15.59 7.98 17.13
CA ASP A 516 -16.60 8.14 18.19
C ASP A 516 -16.50 7.06 19.26
N ARG A 517 -16.21 5.81 18.87
CA ARG A 517 -16.00 4.72 19.83
C ARG A 517 -14.73 4.93 20.65
N GLU A 518 -13.65 5.41 20.03
CA GLU A 518 -12.43 5.75 20.74
C GLU A 518 -12.65 6.93 21.71
N ARG A 519 -13.38 7.97 21.31
CA ARG A 519 -13.79 9.08 22.21
C ARG A 519 -14.65 8.59 23.36
N GLN A 520 -15.56 7.65 23.11
CA GLN A 520 -16.38 7.06 24.17
C GLN A 520 -15.51 6.33 25.20
N LEU A 521 -14.50 5.59 24.75
CA LEU A 521 -13.52 4.95 25.62
C LEU A 521 -12.74 5.99 26.45
N ALA A 522 -12.22 7.06 25.83
CA ALA A 522 -11.52 8.12 26.56
C ALA A 522 -12.39 8.79 27.63
N ARG A 523 -13.65 9.10 27.31
CA ARG A 523 -14.60 9.64 28.30
C ARG A 523 -14.85 8.67 29.44
N SER A 524 -14.97 7.37 29.15
CA SER A 524 -15.11 6.34 30.18
C SER A 524 -13.89 6.31 31.10
N LEU A 525 -12.68 6.40 30.53
CA LEU A 525 -11.43 6.45 31.29
C LEU A 525 -11.38 7.68 32.20
N ILE A 526 -11.63 8.86 31.66
CA ILE A 526 -11.67 10.14 32.40
C ILE A 526 -12.66 10.05 33.56
N ASN A 527 -13.88 9.56 33.32
CA ASN A 527 -14.92 9.44 34.35
C ASN A 527 -14.62 8.37 35.42
N SER A 528 -13.72 7.41 35.14
CA SER A 528 -13.39 6.30 36.06
C SER A 528 -12.11 6.54 36.87
N THR A 529 -11.42 7.65 36.62
CA THR A 529 -10.12 8.00 37.20
C THR A 529 -10.15 9.38 37.83
N ASP A 530 -11.01 9.54 38.85
CA ASP A 530 -11.07 10.74 39.67
C ASP A 530 -9.66 11.12 40.18
N ASP A 531 -9.34 12.42 40.14
CA ASP A 531 -8.05 13.01 40.54
C ASP A 531 -6.82 12.70 39.65
N VAL A 532 -7.01 12.06 38.49
CA VAL A 532 -5.95 11.89 37.48
C VAL A 532 -6.04 13.00 36.42
N MET A 533 -4.91 13.64 36.11
CA MET A 533 -4.82 14.64 35.05
C MET A 533 -4.79 13.96 33.68
N ILE A 534 -5.88 14.07 32.92
CA ILE A 534 -6.03 13.44 31.60
C ILE A 534 -6.45 14.47 30.56
N TYR A 535 -5.79 14.45 29.40
CA TYR A 535 -6.16 15.18 28.21
C TYR A 535 -6.65 14.20 27.13
N ASP A 536 -7.81 14.45 26.52
CA ASP A 536 -8.34 13.66 25.40
C ASP A 536 -7.96 14.30 24.06
N SER A 537 -7.11 13.63 23.30
CA SER A 537 -6.67 14.09 21.97
C SER A 537 -7.29 13.32 20.80
N ILE A 538 -8.26 12.45 21.08
CA ILE A 538 -8.86 11.60 20.04
C ILE A 538 -9.67 12.45 19.05
N GLY A 539 -9.37 12.25 17.76
CA GLY A 539 -9.94 13.04 16.68
C GLY A 539 -9.31 14.41 16.50
N CYS A 540 -8.20 14.73 17.17
CA CYS A 540 -7.34 15.85 16.76
C CYS A 540 -6.79 15.61 15.35
N THR A 541 -6.38 16.67 14.68
CA THR A 541 -5.60 16.59 13.45
C THR A 541 -4.24 15.91 13.70
N VAL A 542 -3.57 15.46 12.63
CA VAL A 542 -2.23 14.87 12.77
C VAL A 542 -1.21 15.90 13.25
N ALA A 543 -1.32 17.16 12.83
CA ALA A 543 -0.44 18.24 13.28
C ALA A 543 -0.56 18.47 14.81
N GLU A 544 -1.79 18.59 15.31
CA GLU A 544 -2.07 18.70 16.76
C GLU A 544 -1.51 17.50 17.54
N SER A 545 -1.68 16.28 17.01
CA SER A 545 -1.17 15.06 17.63
C SER A 545 0.37 14.97 17.64
N LEU A 546 1.06 15.52 16.63
CA LEU A 546 2.51 15.62 16.61
C LEU A 546 3.03 16.66 17.60
N VAL A 547 2.35 17.81 17.73
CA VAL A 547 2.65 18.83 18.75
C VAL A 547 2.49 18.24 20.16
N ILE A 548 1.41 17.50 20.40
CA ILE A 548 1.20 16.72 21.63
C ILE A 548 2.35 15.72 21.87
N ALA A 549 2.76 14.98 20.83
CA ALA A 549 3.83 14.00 20.95
C ALA A 549 5.17 14.65 21.28
N GLU A 550 5.50 15.81 20.70
CA GLU A 550 6.72 16.55 21.03
C GLU A 550 6.75 17.03 22.49
N MET A 551 5.59 17.32 23.07
CA MET A 551 5.44 17.72 24.47
C MET A 551 5.33 16.58 25.46
N ALA A 552 5.20 15.33 25.04
CA ALA A 552 5.17 14.20 25.97
C ALA A 552 6.61 13.79 26.37
N ASP A 553 6.77 13.22 27.56
CA ASP A 553 8.08 12.72 28.02
C ASP A 553 8.28 11.23 27.68
N GLY A 554 7.17 10.49 27.50
CA GLY A 554 7.18 9.12 27.01
C GLY A 554 5.78 8.66 26.57
N PHE A 555 5.68 7.42 26.11
CA PHE A 555 4.40 6.83 25.69
C PHE A 555 4.12 5.46 26.34
N ILE A 556 2.86 5.05 26.33
CA ILE A 556 2.37 3.70 26.63
C ILE A 556 1.37 3.37 25.53
N GLY A 557 1.61 2.34 24.72
CA GLY A 557 0.74 2.13 23.56
C GLY A 557 0.81 0.78 22.87
N HIS A 558 -0.24 0.54 22.09
CA HIS A 558 -0.35 -0.63 21.23
C HIS A 558 0.67 -0.56 20.08
N VAL A 559 1.31 -1.69 19.74
CA VAL A 559 2.15 -1.76 18.52
C VAL A 559 1.26 -1.65 17.29
N GLY A 560 1.33 -0.51 16.61
CA GLY A 560 0.52 -0.21 15.44
C GLY A 560 0.90 1.13 14.81
N ALA A 561 0.27 1.46 13.68
CA ALA A 561 0.66 2.59 12.82
C ALA A 561 0.68 3.94 13.56
N GLY A 562 -0.17 4.13 14.57
CA GLY A 562 -0.18 5.33 15.41
C GLY A 562 1.17 5.62 16.08
N MET A 563 1.96 4.58 16.39
CA MET A 563 3.30 4.72 16.95
C MET A 563 4.28 5.43 16.00
N ALA A 564 4.01 5.52 14.70
CA ALA A 564 4.84 6.31 13.80
C ALA A 564 4.98 7.77 14.25
N LYS A 565 3.90 8.37 14.78
CA LYS A 565 3.92 9.73 15.36
C LYS A 565 4.92 9.82 16.51
N TYR A 566 4.77 8.94 17.48
CA TYR A 566 5.50 9.03 18.75
C TYR A 566 6.94 8.54 18.63
N ARG A 567 7.17 7.49 17.84
CA ARG A 567 8.46 6.80 17.73
C ARG A 567 9.28 7.32 16.58
N TRP A 568 8.67 7.42 15.40
CA TRP A 568 9.41 7.78 14.19
C TRP A 568 9.47 9.27 13.96
N VAL A 569 8.59 10.09 14.53
CA VAL A 569 8.67 11.55 14.41
C VAL A 569 9.17 12.17 15.72
N ALA A 570 8.45 11.99 16.83
CA ALA A 570 8.81 12.58 18.13
C ALA A 570 9.92 11.84 18.91
N ASN A 571 10.35 10.64 18.46
CA ASN A 571 11.39 9.82 19.09
C ASN A 571 11.19 9.55 20.60
N LEU A 572 9.94 9.42 21.05
CA LEU A 572 9.62 9.22 22.46
C LEU A 572 10.04 7.83 22.93
N PRO A 573 10.66 7.69 24.11
CA PRO A 573 10.79 6.41 24.81
C PRO A 573 9.41 5.98 25.30
N GLY A 574 9.21 4.70 25.57
CA GLY A 574 7.91 4.30 26.12
C GLY A 574 7.75 2.81 26.32
N VAL A 575 6.51 2.42 26.64
CA VAL A 575 6.08 1.04 26.79
C VAL A 575 5.26 0.63 25.59
N ALA A 576 5.66 -0.45 24.93
CA ALA A 576 4.97 -1.01 23.79
C ALA A 576 4.40 -2.39 24.12
N PHE A 577 3.18 -2.66 23.68
CA PHE A 577 2.53 -3.96 23.87
C PHE A 577 1.62 -4.29 22.69
N SER A 578 1.35 -5.56 22.45
CA SER A 578 0.49 -6.00 21.36
C SER A 578 0.04 -7.43 21.59
N ASN A 579 -0.54 -8.05 20.57
CA ASN A 579 -0.95 -9.45 20.56
C ASN A 579 0.25 -10.43 20.56
N GLU A 580 0.02 -11.74 20.65
CA GLU A 580 1.07 -12.76 20.74
C GLU A 580 2.02 -12.71 19.54
N THR A 581 1.49 -12.44 18.35
CA THR A 581 2.28 -12.36 17.11
C THR A 581 3.26 -11.18 17.18
N PHE A 582 2.74 -9.98 17.46
CA PHE A 582 3.52 -8.74 17.50
C PHE A 582 4.42 -8.64 18.74
N SER A 583 4.14 -9.38 19.81
CA SER A 583 4.97 -9.39 21.02
C SER A 583 6.18 -10.35 20.93
N THR A 584 6.33 -11.08 19.82
CA THR A 584 7.41 -12.04 19.65
C THR A 584 8.79 -11.34 19.61
N PRO A 585 9.76 -11.73 20.46
CA PRO A 585 11.11 -11.18 20.41
C PRO A 585 11.77 -11.35 19.04
N GLY A 586 12.34 -10.27 18.48
CA GLY A 586 13.00 -10.29 17.18
C GLY A 586 12.07 -10.27 15.96
N HIS A 587 10.75 -10.21 16.15
CA HIS A 587 9.78 -10.09 15.06
C HIS A 587 9.78 -8.67 14.47
N ARG A 588 9.84 -8.54 13.14
CA ARG A 588 9.73 -7.24 12.41
C ARG A 588 8.28 -6.79 12.28
N ASP A 589 7.62 -6.80 13.43
CA ASP A 589 6.34 -6.19 13.72
C ASP A 589 6.12 -6.31 15.24
N GLY A 590 7.14 -5.97 16.02
CA GLY A 590 7.11 -5.88 17.48
C GLY A 590 8.09 -4.82 17.91
N GLN A 591 9.30 -4.93 17.39
CA GLN A 591 10.37 -3.93 17.54
C GLN A 591 10.59 -3.13 16.24
N LEU A 592 9.61 -3.13 15.33
CA LEU A 592 9.65 -2.37 14.07
C LEU A 592 9.99 -0.89 14.35
N TYR A 593 9.27 -0.28 15.29
CA TYR A 593 9.40 1.13 15.63
C TYR A 593 10.71 1.49 16.37
N ASP A 594 11.60 0.53 16.60
CA ASP A 594 12.87 0.74 17.30
C ASP A 594 14.06 0.78 16.34
N SER A 595 13.88 0.42 15.07
CA SER A 595 14.99 0.12 14.15
C SER A 595 15.10 1.03 12.92
N TYR A 596 14.01 1.70 12.51
CA TYR A 596 13.96 2.46 11.25
C TYR A 596 14.00 3.97 11.43
N ARG A 597 14.67 4.44 12.48
CA ARG A 597 14.85 5.86 12.76
C ARG A 597 16.28 6.15 13.23
N GLU A 598 16.85 7.26 12.76
CA GLU A 598 18.10 7.80 13.26
C GLU A 598 18.00 8.18 14.75
N GLY A 599 18.93 7.69 15.56
CA GLY A 599 18.92 7.98 16.99
C GLY A 599 17.70 7.43 17.73
N ALA A 600 17.07 6.35 17.23
CA ALA A 600 15.89 5.75 17.86
C ALA A 600 16.12 5.39 19.33
N ARG A 601 15.31 5.96 20.24
CA ARG A 601 15.30 5.59 21.66
C ARG A 601 14.48 4.33 21.84
N LYS A 602 15.01 3.20 22.29
CA LYS A 602 14.25 1.93 22.36
C LYS A 602 13.03 1.99 23.31
N ALA A 603 11.96 1.30 22.95
CA ALA A 603 10.81 1.09 23.84
C ALA A 603 11.04 -0.13 24.75
N ILE A 604 10.37 -0.14 25.90
CA ILE A 604 10.25 -1.28 26.78
C ILE A 604 9.05 -2.10 26.30
N HIS A 605 9.28 -3.31 25.83
CA HIS A 605 8.22 -4.18 25.31
C HIS A 605 7.67 -5.06 26.42
N VAL A 606 6.35 -5.10 26.57
CA VAL A 606 5.68 -6.05 27.47
C VAL A 606 6.00 -7.48 26.97
N PRO A 607 6.42 -8.39 27.87
CA PRO A 607 6.85 -9.72 27.44
C PRO A 607 5.69 -10.51 26.83
N GLN A 608 5.96 -11.23 25.74
CA GLN A 608 4.98 -12.11 25.07
C GLN A 608 4.26 -13.05 26.04
N SER A 609 4.94 -13.51 27.09
CA SER A 609 4.36 -14.39 28.10
C SER A 609 3.19 -13.78 28.88
N ALA A 610 3.06 -12.45 28.91
CA ALA A 610 1.98 -11.72 29.58
C ALA A 610 0.74 -11.48 28.69
N VAL A 611 0.80 -11.85 27.41
CA VAL A 611 -0.24 -11.57 26.40
C VAL A 611 -0.88 -12.88 25.94
N ARG A 612 -2.21 -12.89 25.75
CA ARG A 612 -2.93 -14.02 25.15
C ARG A 612 -3.89 -13.52 24.07
N ASP A 613 -3.80 -14.07 22.86
CA ASP A 613 -4.73 -13.72 21.79
C ASP A 613 -6.15 -14.20 22.14
N ASP A 614 -7.13 -13.41 21.74
CA ASP A 614 -8.54 -13.80 21.78
C ASP A 614 -8.81 -14.88 20.75
N ARG A 615 -9.39 -15.98 21.22
CA ARG A 615 -9.72 -17.16 20.40
C ARG A 615 -11.22 -17.42 20.36
N SER A 616 -12.02 -16.44 20.77
CA SER A 616 -13.47 -16.52 20.72
C SER A 616 -13.96 -16.69 19.27
N PRO A 617 -15.05 -17.45 19.02
CA PRO A 617 -15.58 -17.62 17.67
C PRO A 617 -15.89 -16.27 17.01
N GLY A 618 -15.34 -16.04 15.81
CA GLY A 618 -15.52 -14.79 15.07
C GLY A 618 -14.50 -13.69 15.40
N ALA A 619 -13.63 -13.89 16.40
CA ALA A 619 -12.56 -12.95 16.70
C ALA A 619 -11.52 -12.88 15.55
N PRO A 620 -10.89 -11.71 15.33
CA PRO A 620 -9.74 -11.60 14.43
C PRO A 620 -8.62 -12.56 14.84
N VAL A 621 -7.87 -13.09 13.87
CA VAL A 621 -6.76 -14.04 14.11
C VAL A 621 -5.42 -13.51 13.61
N GLY A 622 -4.33 -14.09 14.10
CA GLY A 622 -2.96 -13.80 13.66
C GLY A 622 -2.56 -12.36 13.92
N THR A 623 -2.05 -11.66 12.88
CA THR A 623 -1.58 -10.27 12.98
C THR A 623 -2.66 -9.26 13.36
N LYS A 624 -3.94 -9.63 13.26
CA LYS A 624 -5.07 -8.78 13.63
C LYS A 624 -5.71 -9.15 14.96
N ALA A 625 -5.29 -10.24 15.60
CA ALA A 625 -5.91 -10.74 16.82
C ALA A 625 -5.95 -9.67 17.91
N ASN A 626 -7.13 -9.51 18.52
CA ASN A 626 -7.26 -8.83 19.81
C ASN A 626 -6.68 -9.72 20.89
N PHE A 627 -6.38 -9.15 22.06
CA PHE A 627 -5.67 -9.88 23.09
C PHE A 627 -6.08 -9.45 24.49
N SER A 628 -5.88 -10.35 25.44
CA SER A 628 -5.99 -10.11 26.86
C SER A 628 -4.60 -9.98 27.48
N MET A 629 -4.45 -9.05 28.40
CA MET A 629 -3.27 -8.95 29.25
C MET A 629 -3.62 -8.36 30.62
N ASN A 630 -2.79 -8.67 31.60
CA ASN A 630 -2.90 -8.13 32.94
C ASN A 630 -2.20 -6.75 33.01
N TRP A 631 -2.91 -5.71 33.48
CA TRP A 631 -2.42 -4.32 33.50
C TRP A 631 -1.16 -4.14 34.35
N GLN A 632 -0.92 -4.97 35.36
CA GLN A 632 0.28 -4.91 36.17
C GLN A 632 1.56 -5.14 35.33
N SER A 633 1.47 -5.90 34.24
CA SER A 633 2.60 -6.08 33.31
C SER A 633 2.98 -4.77 32.62
N VAL A 634 1.99 -3.94 32.29
CA VAL A 634 2.21 -2.60 31.72
C VAL A 634 2.73 -1.64 32.80
N TYR A 635 2.20 -1.74 34.02
CA TYR A 635 2.62 -0.93 35.16
C TYR A 635 4.10 -1.13 35.50
N GLU A 636 4.60 -2.37 35.55
CA GLU A 636 6.01 -2.66 35.81
C GLU A 636 6.93 -2.01 34.77
N ALA A 637 6.58 -2.14 33.48
CA ALA A 637 7.31 -1.49 32.39
C ALA A 637 7.21 0.05 32.45
N ALA A 638 6.07 0.59 32.84
CA ALA A 638 5.87 2.04 32.98
C ALA A 638 6.67 2.63 34.15
N LEU A 639 6.80 1.91 35.27
CA LEU A 639 7.69 2.33 36.36
C LEU A 639 9.15 2.36 35.93
N GLU A 640 9.59 1.40 35.13
CA GLU A 640 10.94 1.40 34.56
C GLU A 640 11.13 2.61 33.64
N LEU A 641 10.21 2.85 32.70
CA LEU A 641 10.22 4.03 31.85
C LEU A 641 10.38 5.32 32.67
N ILE A 642 9.52 5.54 33.66
CA ILE A 642 9.52 6.79 34.44
C ILE A 642 10.83 6.98 35.22
N ARG A 643 11.48 5.89 35.67
CA ARG A 643 12.82 5.99 36.28
C ARG A 643 13.84 6.50 35.27
N THR A 644 13.81 6.04 34.03
CA THR A 644 14.72 6.49 32.96
C THR A 644 14.46 7.93 32.48
N LEU A 645 13.26 8.47 32.68
CA LEU A 645 12.95 9.87 32.36
C LEU A 645 13.54 10.86 33.37
N ARG A 646 13.96 10.39 34.55
CA ARG A 646 14.53 11.22 35.63
C ARG A 646 16.06 11.26 35.64
N SER A 647 16.69 10.31 34.95
CA SER A 647 18.14 10.22 34.76
C SER A 647 18.57 11.00 33.54
#